data_AF-A0A1V2QFF7-F1
#
_entry.id   AF-A0A1V2QFF7-F1
#
_cell.length_a   1.000
_cell.length_b   1.000
_cell.length_c   1.000
_cell.angle_alpha   90.00
_cell.angle_beta   90.00
_cell.angle_gamma   90.00
#
_symmetry.space_group_name_H-M   'P 1'
#
loop_
_entity.id
_entity.type
_entity.pdbx_description
1 polymer ?
#
loop_
_entity_poly.entity_id
_entity_poly.type
_entity_poly.pdbx_seq_one_letter_code
_entity_poly.pdbx_strand_id
1 'polypeptide(L)'
;MTAPRVAETLNHGLHSLFSRDEQLYLLGEDLLDPYGGAFKVTKGLSTEYPDRVLATPLSEGGLIGVAGGLALCGNKVIAEIMFGDFAALGFDQVLNFASKSVSMYGRRVPMPLVVRCPVGGNRGYGPTHSQSLQKHFVGIPNLVLYELSPFHNPEELLDHALNRGVPGVLFEDKVLYTRRAFRDGSVDDTFGYELVGDAPGWAHVTGPTTGDVVIIAPGGVAHRALEAAASLGKDHSIAAEVLVPGQLYPLDLDPVLPVLRAAGRIAVVEEGTAGGTWGAEVATQIYDRMWSDLTQPVLRLSSADSIIPTATHLEQSVLLDAATIRAAIADVTTVDPGPPGAPPVDPPADGTPITTPKLNNNDTTYMLVEWMRAEGDWVEAQDPVVALETSKAIEEVLAPEAGYLHQVVPVGEEREVGAVLGHLLPSPAQPQEAPKPAPRDNVRPEQRRLDKAQRGTAAVVTRSHREIPAAYTVVKAEVGEALRRLEELSDQTGATVDLVDLLVKAIASAHPDFPLMFGSLSDDETVALASVPNVGVTLDTGQALYVPVVEAAGDRSVSDIADVLMDFRMKAFRGEFAARELAGGNITLSINTDPDVLLVVPIVLSPQVCMVSLAGVYPECRLDDGGAVVQRRCVNIGLSYDHRVINGRDAVQFLTQVKTFLEDEEALSRLLSD
;
A
#
# COMPACT_ATOMS: atom_id res chain seq x y z
N MET A 1 -12.61 -25.22 34.77
CA MET A 1 -13.27 -24.40 33.71
C MET A 1 -12.37 -24.45 32.49
N THR A 2 -12.92 -24.53 31.29
CA THR A 2 -12.14 -24.52 30.04
C THR A 2 -11.34 -23.22 29.91
N ALA A 3 -10.07 -23.29 29.53
CA ALA A 3 -9.25 -22.08 29.36
C ALA A 3 -9.88 -21.13 28.33
N PRO A 4 -9.91 -19.80 28.59
CA PRO A 4 -10.54 -18.83 27.68
C PRO A 4 -9.76 -18.70 26.37
N ARG A 5 -10.41 -18.10 25.38
CA ARG A 5 -9.76 -17.76 24.11
C ARG A 5 -8.78 -16.61 24.28
N VAL A 6 -7.76 -16.53 23.43
CA VAL A 6 -6.77 -15.45 23.46
C VAL A 6 -7.45 -14.08 23.29
N ALA A 7 -8.45 -13.97 22.42
CA ALA A 7 -9.23 -12.71 22.27
C ALA A 7 -9.98 -12.32 23.55
N GLU A 8 -10.52 -13.30 24.29
CA GLU A 8 -11.22 -13.06 25.55
C GLU A 8 -10.23 -12.62 26.64
N THR A 9 -9.04 -13.22 26.70
CA THR A 9 -8.00 -12.79 27.64
C THR A 9 -7.49 -11.39 27.33
N LEU A 10 -7.34 -11.04 26.05
CA LEU A 10 -6.93 -9.70 25.63
C LEU A 10 -8.01 -8.67 25.94
N ASN A 11 -9.28 -8.97 25.64
CA ASN A 11 -10.40 -8.11 26.00
C ASN A 11 -10.45 -7.87 27.51
N HIS A 12 -10.38 -8.92 28.33
CA HIS A 12 -10.36 -8.78 29.78
C HIS A 12 -9.16 -7.95 30.28
N GLY A 13 -7.98 -8.15 29.70
CA GLY A 13 -6.79 -7.37 30.02
C GLY A 13 -6.97 -5.88 29.71
N LEU A 14 -7.58 -5.54 28.57
CA LEU A 14 -7.93 -4.16 28.23
C LEU A 14 -8.93 -3.56 29.23
N HIS A 15 -10.00 -4.28 29.58
CA HIS A 15 -10.95 -3.80 30.59
C HIS A 15 -10.28 -3.58 31.96
N SER A 16 -9.42 -4.51 32.39
CA SER A 16 -8.65 -4.36 33.63
C SER A 16 -7.79 -3.09 33.61
N LEU A 17 -7.04 -2.86 32.53
CA LEU A 17 -6.21 -1.65 32.36
C LEU A 17 -7.04 -0.37 32.40
N PHE A 18 -8.15 -0.32 31.66
CA PHE A 18 -9.04 0.84 31.62
C PHE A 18 -9.69 1.13 32.98
N SER A 19 -10.00 0.10 33.76
CA SER A 19 -10.61 0.24 35.08
C SER A 19 -9.67 0.85 36.12
N ARG A 20 -8.34 0.68 35.95
CA ARG A 20 -7.33 1.13 36.93
C ARG A 20 -6.53 2.36 36.51
N ASP A 21 -6.49 2.68 35.22
CA ASP A 21 -5.71 3.80 34.69
C ASP A 21 -6.62 4.79 33.97
N GLU A 22 -6.91 5.92 34.62
CA GLU A 22 -7.75 7.00 34.07
C GLU A 22 -7.04 7.79 32.94
N GLN A 23 -5.72 7.64 32.77
CA GLN A 23 -4.94 8.31 31.74
C GLN A 23 -4.79 7.47 30.47
N LEU A 24 -5.38 6.28 30.43
CA LEU A 24 -5.36 5.38 29.28
C LEU A 24 -6.45 5.74 28.27
N TYR A 25 -6.03 5.94 27.02
CA TYR A 25 -6.88 6.10 25.85
C TYR A 25 -6.70 4.93 24.88
N LEU A 26 -7.77 4.60 24.15
CA LEU A 26 -7.79 3.66 23.05
C LEU A 26 -8.38 4.36 21.83
N LEU A 27 -7.60 4.44 20.75
CA LEU A 27 -8.01 5.04 19.48
C LEU A 27 -7.98 3.97 18.39
N GLY A 28 -8.89 4.04 17.43
CA GLY A 28 -8.92 3.08 16.32
C GLY A 28 -10.22 3.11 15.54
N GLU A 29 -10.24 2.34 14.47
CA GLU A 29 -11.39 2.21 13.57
C GLU A 29 -12.40 1.19 14.11
N ASP A 30 -13.69 1.45 13.91
CA ASP A 30 -14.79 0.55 14.30
C ASP A 30 -14.77 0.05 15.76
N LEU A 31 -14.18 0.80 16.68
CA LEU A 31 -14.09 0.42 18.10
C LEU A 31 -15.44 0.44 18.82
N LEU A 32 -16.40 1.26 18.36
CA LEU A 32 -17.63 1.53 19.12
C LEU A 32 -18.56 0.32 19.17
N ASP A 33 -19.21 0.15 20.31
CA ASP A 33 -20.30 -0.81 20.49
C ASP A 33 -21.53 -0.38 19.65
N PRO A 34 -22.31 -1.34 19.12
CA PRO A 34 -22.23 -2.78 19.35
C PRO A 34 -21.20 -3.52 18.46
N TYR A 35 -20.44 -2.80 17.62
CA TYR A 35 -19.43 -3.43 16.78
C TYR A 35 -18.26 -3.92 17.65
N GLY A 36 -17.64 -3.07 18.48
CA GLY A 36 -16.66 -3.49 19.48
C GLY A 36 -15.32 -3.97 18.88
N GLY A 37 -14.89 -3.35 17.78
CA GLY A 37 -13.71 -3.73 17.01
C GLY A 37 -13.96 -4.83 15.97
N ALA A 38 -13.10 -4.87 14.94
CA ALA A 38 -13.20 -5.82 13.82
C ALA A 38 -13.17 -7.28 14.29
N PHE A 39 -12.33 -7.58 15.29
CA PHE A 39 -12.17 -8.91 15.88
C PHE A 39 -12.87 -9.08 17.23
N LYS A 40 -13.72 -8.12 17.64
CA LYS A 40 -14.45 -8.12 18.92
C LYS A 40 -13.55 -8.07 20.16
N VAL A 41 -12.28 -7.70 20.00
CA VAL A 41 -11.30 -7.59 21.10
C VAL A 41 -11.62 -6.41 22.00
N THR A 42 -12.20 -5.34 21.48
CA THR A 42 -12.47 -4.09 22.22
C THR A 42 -13.95 -3.95 22.61
N LYS A 43 -14.73 -5.02 22.42
CA LYS A 43 -16.15 -5.09 22.76
C LYS A 43 -16.41 -4.69 24.21
N GLY A 44 -17.37 -3.79 24.43
CA GLY A 44 -17.79 -3.31 25.74
C GLY A 44 -17.01 -2.10 26.25
N LEU A 45 -15.79 -1.86 25.77
CA LEU A 45 -14.94 -0.77 26.26
C LEU A 45 -15.53 0.60 25.95
N SER A 46 -16.09 0.80 24.75
CA SER A 46 -16.65 2.12 24.37
C SER A 46 -17.94 2.47 25.12
N THR A 47 -18.71 1.46 25.53
CA THR A 47 -19.88 1.66 26.37
C THR A 47 -19.47 2.03 27.79
N GLU A 48 -18.42 1.41 28.32
CA GLU A 48 -17.95 1.62 29.70
C GLU A 48 -17.09 2.89 29.85
N TYR A 49 -16.31 3.24 28.81
CA TYR A 49 -15.32 4.32 28.81
C TYR A 49 -15.45 5.24 27.57
N PRO A 50 -16.61 5.87 27.34
CA PRO A 50 -16.92 6.59 26.10
C PRO A 50 -15.98 7.77 25.80
N ASP A 51 -15.45 8.45 26.83
CA ASP A 51 -14.55 9.59 26.67
C ASP A 51 -13.09 9.21 26.41
N ARG A 52 -12.76 7.91 26.50
CA ARG A 52 -11.39 7.39 26.40
C ARG A 52 -11.22 6.33 25.32
N VAL A 53 -12.31 5.77 24.82
CA VAL A 53 -12.32 4.80 23.70
C VAL A 53 -12.92 5.51 22.49
N LEU A 54 -12.06 6.01 21.63
CA LEU A 54 -12.40 6.98 20.60
C LEU A 54 -12.28 6.36 19.21
N ALA A 55 -13.37 6.39 18.44
CA ALA A 55 -13.35 5.99 17.04
C ALA A 55 -12.63 7.02 16.18
N THR A 56 -11.91 6.56 15.17
CA THR A 56 -11.26 7.40 14.17
C THR A 56 -11.84 7.19 12.77
N PRO A 57 -11.71 8.17 11.86
CA PRO A 57 -11.88 7.93 10.42
C PRO A 57 -10.88 6.88 9.92
N LEU A 58 -11.11 6.37 8.71
CA LEU A 58 -10.18 5.50 7.98
C LEU A 58 -8.96 6.31 7.50
N SER A 59 -7.98 6.50 8.41
CA SER A 59 -6.78 7.30 8.17
C SER A 59 -5.71 6.93 9.19
N GLU A 60 -4.95 5.88 8.90
CA GLU A 60 -3.99 5.27 9.83
C GLU A 60 -2.88 6.24 10.22
N GLY A 61 -2.39 7.06 9.27
CA GLY A 61 -1.46 8.14 9.55
C GLY A 61 -2.04 9.21 10.50
N GLY A 62 -3.31 9.58 10.31
CA GLY A 62 -4.01 10.49 11.23
C GLY A 62 -4.20 9.88 12.61
N LEU A 63 -4.65 8.61 12.67
CA LEU A 63 -4.84 7.83 13.89
C LEU A 63 -3.55 7.76 14.72
N ILE A 64 -2.44 7.30 14.13
CA ILE A 64 -1.16 7.15 14.85
C ILE A 64 -0.60 8.53 15.20
N GLY A 65 -0.75 9.54 14.35
CA GLY A 65 -0.31 10.91 14.64
C GLY A 65 -1.02 11.52 15.85
N VAL A 66 -2.35 11.40 15.92
CA VAL A 66 -3.14 11.86 17.08
C VAL A 66 -2.78 11.07 18.33
N ALA A 67 -2.66 9.74 18.22
CA ALA A 67 -2.26 8.88 19.33
C ALA A 67 -0.86 9.24 19.87
N GLY A 68 0.11 9.48 18.99
CA GLY A 68 1.44 9.94 19.36
C GLY A 68 1.44 11.32 19.99
N GLY A 69 0.59 12.25 19.51
CA GLY A 69 0.41 13.56 20.12
C GLY A 69 -0.15 13.49 21.54
N LEU A 70 -1.19 12.66 21.76
CA LEU A 70 -1.75 12.41 23.10
C LEU A 70 -0.72 11.78 24.05
N ALA A 71 0.09 10.85 23.55
CA ALA A 71 1.16 10.23 24.31
C ALA A 71 2.25 11.25 24.69
N LEU A 72 2.61 12.15 23.77
CA LEU A 72 3.58 13.22 24.01
C LEU A 72 3.08 14.24 25.05
N CYS A 73 1.76 14.42 25.15
CA CYS A 73 1.11 15.22 26.20
C CYS A 73 1.06 14.50 27.57
N GLY A 74 1.53 13.25 27.67
CA GLY A 74 1.67 12.50 28.91
C GLY A 74 0.60 11.46 29.18
N ASN A 75 -0.36 11.25 28.28
CA ASN A 75 -1.37 10.20 28.41
C ASN A 75 -0.82 8.85 27.96
N LYS A 76 -1.35 7.75 28.46
CA LYS A 76 -1.07 6.42 27.90
C LYS A 76 -2.02 6.16 26.74
N VAL A 77 -1.50 5.63 25.65
CA VAL A 77 -2.31 5.46 24.44
C VAL A 77 -2.12 4.09 23.82
N ILE A 78 -3.22 3.43 23.52
CA ILE A 78 -3.29 2.27 22.65
C ILE A 78 -3.92 2.71 21.33
N ALA A 79 -3.25 2.50 20.20
CA ALA A 79 -3.79 2.74 18.87
C ALA A 79 -4.04 1.40 18.18
N GLU A 80 -5.28 1.08 17.81
CA GLU A 80 -5.65 -0.15 17.11
C GLU A 80 -5.70 0.09 15.60
N ILE A 81 -4.78 -0.54 14.87
CA ILE A 81 -4.85 -0.67 13.42
C ILE A 81 -5.67 -1.92 13.10
N MET A 82 -6.65 -1.81 12.19
CA MET A 82 -7.60 -2.91 11.94
C MET A 82 -6.92 -4.18 11.41
N PHE A 83 -6.05 -4.04 10.40
CA PHE A 83 -5.19 -5.12 9.90
C PHE A 83 -3.77 -4.62 9.87
N GLY A 84 -2.82 -5.41 10.35
CA GLY A 84 -1.41 -5.03 10.44
C GLY A 84 -0.86 -4.49 9.13
N ASP A 85 -1.28 -5.02 7.99
CA ASP A 85 -0.99 -4.56 6.63
C ASP A 85 -1.13 -3.01 6.49
N PHE A 86 -2.13 -2.41 7.14
CA PHE A 86 -2.40 -0.97 7.08
C PHE A 86 -1.47 -0.11 7.93
N ALA A 87 -0.65 -0.72 8.80
CA ALA A 87 0.40 0.00 9.51
C ALA A 87 1.40 0.67 8.53
N ALA A 88 1.48 0.19 7.27
CA ALA A 88 2.22 0.84 6.20
C ALA A 88 1.75 2.29 5.94
N LEU A 89 0.45 2.58 6.06
CA LEU A 89 -0.13 3.92 5.85
C LEU A 89 0.20 4.88 7.01
N GLY A 90 0.47 4.35 8.20
CA GLY A 90 0.88 5.11 9.38
C GLY A 90 2.37 5.01 9.73
N PHE A 91 3.19 4.38 8.87
CA PHE A 91 4.57 4.02 9.21
C PHE A 91 5.44 5.22 9.55
N ASP A 92 5.30 6.34 8.84
CA ASP A 92 6.04 7.58 9.12
C ASP A 92 5.80 8.08 10.55
N GLN A 93 4.57 7.97 11.06
CA GLN A 93 4.24 8.39 12.41
C GLN A 93 4.88 7.51 13.48
N VAL A 94 5.08 6.22 13.20
CA VAL A 94 5.83 5.33 14.09
C VAL A 94 7.34 5.61 13.99
N LEU A 95 7.87 5.64 12.78
CA LEU A 95 9.29 5.74 12.49
C LEU A 95 9.87 7.11 12.85
N ASN A 96 9.33 8.19 12.28
CA ASN A 96 9.92 9.52 12.37
C ASN A 96 9.37 10.33 13.53
N PHE A 97 8.08 10.19 13.85
CA PHE A 97 7.48 10.95 14.93
C PHE A 97 7.60 10.25 16.29
N ALA A 98 6.92 9.13 16.50
CA ALA A 98 6.82 8.49 17.82
C ALA A 98 8.19 8.03 18.35
N SER A 99 8.97 7.30 17.54
CA SER A 99 10.26 6.75 18.00
C SER A 99 11.30 7.84 18.31
N LYS A 100 11.34 8.91 17.51
CA LYS A 100 12.36 9.97 17.66
C LYS A 100 12.00 10.98 18.73
N SER A 101 10.72 11.22 18.96
CA SER A 101 10.22 12.11 20.01
C SER A 101 10.76 11.75 21.40
N VAL A 102 11.13 10.48 21.63
CA VAL A 102 11.75 10.02 22.87
C VAL A 102 13.04 10.79 23.19
N SER A 103 13.85 11.14 22.19
CA SER A 103 15.20 11.70 22.40
C SER A 103 15.52 12.96 21.60
N MET A 104 14.69 13.37 20.63
CA MET A 104 15.02 14.47 19.72
C MET A 104 15.00 15.88 20.34
N TYR A 105 14.41 16.05 21.54
CA TYR A 105 14.23 17.35 22.18
C TYR A 105 15.36 17.74 23.16
N GLY A 106 16.54 17.12 23.07
CA GLY A 106 17.67 17.39 23.98
C GLY A 106 17.49 16.90 25.42
N ARG A 107 16.35 16.27 25.72
CA ARG A 107 16.06 15.51 26.95
C ARG A 107 15.24 14.29 26.58
N ARG A 108 15.27 13.26 27.44
CA ARG A 108 14.38 12.11 27.27
C ARG A 108 12.93 12.51 27.57
N VAL A 109 12.02 12.27 26.64
CA VAL A 109 10.58 12.49 26.80
C VAL A 109 9.89 11.12 26.74
N PRO A 110 9.16 10.69 27.78
CA PRO A 110 8.41 9.44 27.73
C PRO A 110 7.38 9.45 26.60
N MET A 111 7.28 8.34 25.88
CA MET A 111 6.29 8.13 24.82
C MET A 111 5.51 6.82 25.09
N PRO A 112 4.52 6.83 26.00
CA PRO A 112 3.76 5.64 26.39
C PRO A 112 2.65 5.32 25.36
N LEU A 113 3.08 4.89 24.18
CA LEU A 113 2.22 4.55 23.03
C LEU A 113 2.39 3.07 22.67
N VAL A 114 1.29 2.33 22.51
CA VAL A 114 1.30 0.98 21.92
C VAL A 114 0.41 0.96 20.67
N VAL A 115 0.98 0.64 19.52
CA VAL A 115 0.24 0.40 18.28
C VAL A 115 -0.04 -1.10 18.17
N ARG A 116 -1.31 -1.49 18.17
CA ARG A 116 -1.77 -2.88 18.05
C ARG A 116 -2.07 -3.22 16.59
N CYS A 117 -1.57 -4.36 16.12
CA CYS A 117 -1.63 -4.75 14.72
C CYS A 117 -2.01 -6.24 14.57
N PRO A 118 -3.24 -6.56 14.16
CA PRO A 118 -3.64 -7.92 13.81
C PRO A 118 -2.95 -8.41 12.54
N VAL A 119 -2.04 -9.37 12.63
CA VAL A 119 -1.17 -9.85 11.54
C VAL A 119 -1.44 -11.30 11.17
N GLY A 120 -0.75 -11.77 10.13
CA GLY A 120 -0.64 -13.18 9.77
C GLY A 120 -1.78 -13.71 8.89
N GLY A 121 -1.52 -14.84 8.23
CA GLY A 121 -2.39 -15.48 7.24
C GLY A 121 -3.28 -16.59 7.81
N ASN A 122 -3.54 -17.63 7.00
CA ASN A 122 -4.36 -18.81 7.34
C ASN A 122 -5.85 -18.51 7.59
N ARG A 123 -6.34 -17.47 6.94
CA ARG A 123 -7.76 -17.06 6.99
C ARG A 123 -8.36 -16.85 5.61
N GLY A 124 -7.56 -16.98 4.54
CA GLY A 124 -8.00 -16.69 3.18
C GLY A 124 -8.33 -15.21 2.95
N TYR A 125 -7.73 -14.29 3.70
CA TYR A 125 -7.90 -12.84 3.49
C TYR A 125 -7.08 -12.32 2.30
N GLY A 126 -6.18 -13.14 1.76
CA GLY A 126 -5.43 -12.83 0.54
C GLY A 126 -4.25 -11.88 0.78
N PRO A 127 -3.75 -11.24 -0.29
CA PRO A 127 -2.40 -10.69 -0.33
C PRO A 127 -2.17 -9.41 0.50
N THR A 128 -3.24 -8.69 0.85
CA THR A 128 -3.17 -7.37 1.50
C THR A 128 -3.72 -7.36 2.93
N HIS A 129 -3.99 -8.52 3.50
CA HIS A 129 -4.60 -8.69 4.83
C HIS A 129 -4.01 -9.86 5.62
N SER A 130 -2.88 -10.40 5.16
CA SER A 130 -2.30 -11.65 5.66
C SER A 130 -0.82 -11.53 6.00
N GLN A 131 -0.23 -10.34 5.86
CA GLN A 131 1.20 -10.17 6.02
C GLN A 131 1.63 -10.18 7.49
N SER A 132 2.85 -10.63 7.71
CA SER A 132 3.57 -10.51 8.98
C SER A 132 4.63 -9.41 8.82
N LEU A 133 4.36 -8.22 9.37
CA LEU A 133 5.15 -7.00 9.14
C LEU A 133 6.29 -6.77 10.14
N GLN A 134 6.52 -7.68 11.09
CA GLN A 134 7.50 -7.56 12.18
C GLN A 134 8.85 -7.04 11.68
N LYS A 135 9.36 -7.61 10.57
CA LYS A 135 10.67 -7.28 9.99
C LYS A 135 10.83 -5.81 9.58
N HIS A 136 9.74 -5.12 9.24
CA HIS A 136 9.80 -3.72 8.79
C HIS A 136 10.06 -2.73 9.93
N PHE A 137 9.88 -3.14 11.18
CA PHE A 137 10.08 -2.29 12.35
C PHE A 137 11.38 -2.61 13.11
N VAL A 138 12.08 -3.68 12.74
CA VAL A 138 13.36 -4.07 13.34
C VAL A 138 14.42 -3.00 13.03
N GLY A 139 15.21 -2.65 14.04
CA GLY A 139 16.30 -1.69 13.89
C GLY A 139 15.88 -0.22 14.05
N ILE A 140 14.61 0.08 14.32
CA ILE A 140 14.15 1.45 14.62
C ILE A 140 14.58 1.84 16.05
N PRO A 141 15.43 2.88 16.24
CA PRO A 141 15.82 3.35 17.57
C PRO A 141 14.63 3.77 18.43
N ASN A 142 14.67 3.43 19.72
CA ASN A 142 13.62 3.71 20.71
C ASN A 142 12.24 3.13 20.36
N LEU A 143 12.16 2.09 19.54
CA LEU A 143 10.93 1.34 19.29
C LEU A 143 11.07 -0.07 19.86
N VAL A 144 10.00 -0.57 20.47
CA VAL A 144 9.94 -1.94 20.99
C VAL A 144 8.88 -2.74 20.25
N LEU A 145 9.21 -3.96 19.87
CA LEU A 145 8.31 -4.88 19.18
C LEU A 145 7.92 -6.00 20.13
N TYR A 146 6.62 -6.22 20.25
CA TYR A 146 6.00 -7.26 21.04
C TYR A 146 5.14 -8.13 20.13
N GLU A 147 4.96 -9.40 20.50
CA GLU A 147 3.99 -10.26 19.82
C GLU A 147 3.21 -11.06 20.84
N LEU A 148 1.88 -11.02 20.72
CA LEU A 148 1.00 -11.74 21.61
C LEU A 148 1.13 -13.24 21.34
N SER A 149 1.28 -14.03 22.40
CA SER A 149 1.28 -15.49 22.32
C SER A 149 0.25 -16.10 23.28
N PRO A 150 -0.08 -17.39 23.11
CA PRO A 150 -0.98 -18.10 24.02
C PRO A 150 -0.48 -18.24 25.46
N PHE A 151 0.80 -17.95 25.72
CA PHE A 151 1.47 -18.20 27.01
C PHE A 151 1.55 -16.95 27.90
N HIS A 152 1.63 -15.77 27.30
CA HIS A 152 1.83 -14.52 28.03
C HIS A 152 0.49 -13.89 28.42
N ASN A 153 0.44 -13.30 29.61
CA ASN A 153 -0.73 -12.53 30.05
C ASN A 153 -0.81 -11.21 29.27
N PRO A 154 -1.87 -10.95 28.49
CA PRO A 154 -1.98 -9.72 27.71
C PRO A 154 -2.03 -8.46 28.57
N GLU A 155 -2.60 -8.53 29.78
CA GLU A 155 -2.68 -7.41 30.71
C GLU A 155 -1.27 -6.98 31.16
N GLU A 156 -0.46 -7.94 31.59
CA GLU A 156 0.91 -7.70 32.06
C GLU A 156 1.80 -7.20 30.92
N LEU A 157 1.65 -7.78 29.72
CA LEU A 157 2.39 -7.36 28.53
C LEU A 157 2.07 -5.91 28.17
N LEU A 158 0.78 -5.55 28.08
CA LEU A 158 0.36 -4.19 27.74
C LEU A 158 0.72 -3.18 28.82
N ASP A 159 0.57 -3.53 30.11
CA ASP A 159 0.99 -2.67 31.21
C ASP A 159 2.50 -2.41 31.14
N HIS A 160 3.31 -3.46 30.95
CA HIS A 160 4.75 -3.32 30.76
C HIS A 160 5.10 -2.41 29.58
N ALA A 161 4.47 -2.64 28.43
CA ALA A 161 4.72 -1.86 27.22
C ALA A 161 4.40 -0.37 27.42
N LEU A 162 3.23 -0.05 28.01
CA LEU A 162 2.81 1.32 28.27
C LEU A 162 3.69 2.05 29.30
N ASN A 163 4.24 1.34 30.29
CA ASN A 163 5.08 1.94 31.33
C ASN A 163 6.57 2.06 30.95
N ARG A 164 7.00 1.54 29.80
CA ARG A 164 8.40 1.57 29.37
C ARG A 164 8.90 2.97 28.97
N GLY A 165 7.97 3.87 28.63
CA GLY A 165 8.26 5.25 28.23
C GLY A 165 8.90 5.37 26.84
N VAL A 166 8.74 4.36 25.99
CA VAL A 166 9.10 4.35 24.57
C VAL A 166 7.92 3.73 23.80
N PRO A 167 7.69 4.11 22.52
CA PRO A 167 6.60 3.52 21.77
C PRO A 167 6.84 2.03 21.51
N GLY A 168 5.75 1.27 21.47
CA GLY A 168 5.74 -0.14 21.15
C GLY A 168 4.80 -0.48 19.99
N VAL A 169 5.10 -1.54 19.26
CA VAL A 169 4.17 -2.20 18.34
C VAL A 169 3.86 -3.59 18.90
N LEU A 170 2.58 -3.89 19.10
CA LEU A 170 2.10 -5.19 19.53
C LEU A 170 1.46 -5.90 18.33
N PHE A 171 2.10 -6.97 17.88
CA PHE A 171 1.57 -7.83 16.83
C PHE A 171 0.64 -8.89 17.44
N GLU A 172 -0.50 -9.10 16.79
CA GLU A 172 -1.54 -10.05 17.23
C GLU A 172 -1.87 -10.98 16.07
N ASP A 173 -1.42 -12.23 16.11
CA ASP A 173 -1.79 -13.17 15.05
C ASP A 173 -3.31 -13.46 15.07
N LYS A 174 -3.97 -13.26 13.93
CA LYS A 174 -5.44 -13.37 13.83
C LYS A 174 -5.96 -14.78 14.05
N VAL A 175 -5.16 -15.81 13.82
CA VAL A 175 -5.55 -17.20 14.12
C VAL A 175 -5.64 -17.39 15.63
N LEU A 176 -4.72 -16.78 16.40
CA LEU A 176 -4.68 -16.91 17.86
C LEU A 176 -5.96 -16.45 18.55
N TYR A 177 -6.65 -15.42 18.05
CA TYR A 177 -7.90 -14.93 18.65
C TYR A 177 -8.93 -16.03 18.96
N THR A 178 -8.97 -17.08 18.13
CA THR A 178 -9.91 -18.21 18.29
C THR A 178 -9.32 -19.39 19.07
N ARG A 179 -8.00 -19.40 19.28
CA ARG A 179 -7.28 -20.40 20.05
C ARG A 179 -7.42 -20.13 21.55
N ARG A 180 -7.18 -21.16 22.36
CA ARG A 180 -7.20 -21.05 23.82
C ARG A 180 -5.84 -20.61 24.32
N ALA A 181 -5.83 -19.75 25.33
CA ALA A 181 -4.61 -19.43 26.07
C ALA A 181 -4.22 -20.63 26.96
N PHE A 182 -2.92 -20.75 27.24
CA PHE A 182 -2.38 -21.66 28.23
C PHE A 182 -2.36 -21.00 29.61
N ARG A 183 -2.47 -21.82 30.65
CA ARG A 183 -2.52 -21.38 32.06
C ARG A 183 -1.83 -22.40 32.93
N ASP A 184 -1.46 -21.97 34.13
CA ASP A 184 -0.99 -22.84 35.21
C ASP A 184 0.20 -23.73 34.81
N GLY A 185 1.04 -23.26 33.88
CA GLY A 185 2.25 -23.95 33.42
C GLY A 185 2.02 -25.23 32.61
N SER A 186 0.81 -25.47 32.10
CA SER A 186 0.46 -26.67 31.33
C SER A 186 0.04 -26.32 29.90
N VAL A 187 0.57 -27.08 28.93
CA VAL A 187 0.16 -27.02 27.50
C VAL A 187 -0.78 -28.18 27.21
N ASP A 188 -0.35 -29.40 27.53
CA ASP A 188 -1.11 -30.64 27.46
C ASP A 188 -0.50 -31.71 28.39
N ASP A 189 -0.85 -33.00 28.20
CA ASP A 189 -0.33 -34.12 28.99
C ASP A 189 1.17 -34.40 28.77
N THR A 190 1.76 -33.84 27.71
CA THR A 190 3.15 -34.06 27.31
C THR A 190 4.03 -32.85 27.63
N PHE A 191 3.53 -31.65 27.38
CA PHE A 191 4.29 -30.41 27.48
C PHE A 191 3.80 -29.53 28.64
N GLY A 192 4.77 -29.07 29.44
CA GLY A 192 4.60 -27.98 30.40
C GLY A 192 5.35 -26.74 29.93
N TYR A 193 5.05 -25.59 30.55
CA TYR A 193 5.80 -24.36 30.29
C TYR A 193 6.06 -23.55 31.54
N GLU A 194 7.16 -22.79 31.53
CA GLU A 194 7.47 -21.76 32.51
C GLU A 194 7.79 -20.42 31.83
N LEU A 195 7.59 -19.31 32.54
CA LEU A 195 8.01 -17.99 32.09
C LEU A 195 9.38 -17.67 32.69
N VAL A 196 10.36 -17.36 31.84
CA VAL A 196 11.74 -17.06 32.23
C VAL A 196 12.14 -15.65 31.79
N GLY A 197 12.91 -14.96 32.63
CA GLY A 197 13.33 -13.58 32.43
C GLY A 197 12.33 -12.53 32.91
N ASP A 198 12.70 -11.26 32.76
CA ASP A 198 11.85 -10.13 33.14
C ASP A 198 10.72 -9.91 32.13
N ALA A 199 9.58 -9.37 32.59
CA ALA A 199 8.40 -9.16 31.77
C ALA A 199 8.71 -8.44 30.44
N PRO A 200 8.15 -8.89 29.31
CA PRO A 200 7.20 -10.01 29.17
C PRO A 200 7.86 -11.40 29.15
N GLY A 201 9.19 -11.49 29.20
CA GLY A 201 9.94 -12.74 29.33
C GLY A 201 9.87 -13.65 28.11
N TRP A 202 10.21 -14.92 28.34
CA TRP A 202 10.10 -16.03 27.41
C TRP A 202 9.25 -17.12 28.02
N ALA A 203 8.34 -17.72 27.24
CA ALA A 203 7.78 -19.00 27.60
C ALA A 203 8.73 -20.12 27.15
N HIS A 204 9.23 -20.90 28.09
CA HIS A 204 10.02 -22.10 27.83
C HIS A 204 9.14 -23.33 27.99
N VAL A 205 8.86 -23.99 26.86
CA VAL A 205 8.03 -25.18 26.78
C VAL A 205 8.90 -26.42 26.69
N THR A 206 8.69 -27.36 27.60
CA THR A 206 9.51 -28.56 27.75
C THR A 206 8.65 -29.82 27.87
N GLY A 207 9.13 -30.92 27.29
CA GLY A 207 8.60 -32.26 27.49
C GLY A 207 9.40 -33.08 28.51
N PRO A 208 9.16 -34.41 28.60
CA PRO A 208 9.86 -35.30 29.54
C PRO A 208 11.36 -35.43 29.29
N THR A 209 11.80 -35.19 28.05
CA THR A 209 13.19 -35.22 27.60
C THR A 209 13.50 -33.90 26.91
N THR A 210 14.73 -33.41 27.03
CA THR A 210 15.18 -32.11 26.52
C THR A 210 16.56 -32.21 25.87
N GLY A 211 16.97 -31.17 25.14
CA GLY A 211 18.35 -31.01 24.66
C GLY A 211 18.65 -31.43 23.22
N ASP A 212 17.74 -32.08 22.47
CA ASP A 212 18.06 -32.42 21.07
C ASP A 212 17.92 -31.20 20.15
N VAL A 213 16.80 -30.49 20.24
CA VAL A 213 16.54 -29.27 19.45
C VAL A 213 15.76 -28.24 20.25
N VAL A 214 16.14 -26.98 20.11
CA VAL A 214 15.37 -25.84 20.62
C VAL A 214 14.79 -25.05 19.44
N ILE A 215 13.48 -24.87 19.43
CA ILE A 215 12.72 -24.12 18.42
C ILE A 215 12.32 -22.76 19.01
N ILE A 216 12.86 -21.67 18.46
CA ILE A 216 12.45 -20.30 18.79
C ILE A 216 11.32 -19.91 17.84
N ALA A 217 10.11 -19.68 18.36
CA ALA A 217 8.91 -19.37 17.57
C ALA A 217 8.03 -18.33 18.28
N PRO A 218 7.85 -17.12 17.72
CA PRO A 218 7.02 -16.08 18.33
C PRO A 218 5.53 -16.28 18.05
N GLY A 219 4.71 -15.64 18.88
CA GLY A 219 3.27 -15.42 18.69
C GLY A 219 2.49 -16.56 18.06
N GLY A 220 1.93 -16.32 16.87
CA GLY A 220 1.04 -17.25 16.17
C GLY A 220 1.70 -18.54 15.70
N VAL A 221 3.00 -18.48 15.43
CA VAL A 221 3.80 -19.60 14.96
C VAL A 221 4.04 -20.62 16.08
N ALA A 222 3.96 -20.21 17.34
CA ALA A 222 4.18 -21.08 18.49
C ALA A 222 3.31 -22.35 18.47
N HIS A 223 2.04 -22.27 18.04
CA HIS A 223 1.20 -23.47 17.92
C HIS A 223 1.70 -24.46 16.86
N ARG A 224 2.21 -23.97 15.74
CA ARG A 224 2.77 -24.82 14.68
C ARG A 224 4.10 -25.44 15.12
N ALA A 225 4.90 -24.69 15.87
CA ALA A 225 6.12 -25.19 16.49
C ALA A 225 5.84 -26.29 17.53
N LEU A 226 4.81 -26.15 18.35
CA LEU A 226 4.37 -27.20 19.28
C LEU A 226 3.92 -28.48 18.57
N GLU A 227 3.13 -28.34 17.50
CA GLU A 227 2.68 -29.48 16.69
C GLU A 227 3.87 -30.19 16.01
N ALA A 228 4.83 -29.42 15.51
CA ALA A 228 6.08 -29.95 14.98
C ALA A 228 6.91 -30.66 16.06
N ALA A 229 7.04 -30.07 17.25
CA ALA A 229 7.76 -30.65 18.39
C ALA A 229 7.16 -31.99 18.84
N ALA A 230 5.83 -32.06 18.96
CA ALA A 230 5.12 -33.30 19.28
C ALA A 230 5.35 -34.38 18.21
N SER A 231 5.30 -34.00 16.92
CA SER A 231 5.52 -34.91 15.80
C SER A 231 6.96 -35.40 15.71
N LEU A 232 7.94 -34.54 16.00
CA LEU A 232 9.37 -34.91 16.06
C LEU A 232 9.63 -35.97 17.14
N GLY A 233 9.06 -35.80 18.33
CA GLY A 233 9.18 -36.79 19.41
C GLY A 233 8.54 -38.13 19.04
N LYS A 234 7.35 -38.09 18.44
CA LYS A 234 6.59 -39.29 18.07
C LYS A 234 7.19 -40.05 16.89
N ASP A 235 7.55 -39.34 15.82
CA ASP A 235 7.89 -39.94 14.53
C ASP A 235 9.41 -40.16 14.37
N HIS A 236 10.23 -39.37 15.06
CA HIS A 236 11.69 -39.36 14.90
C HIS A 236 12.48 -39.55 16.22
N SER A 237 11.79 -39.66 17.36
CA SER A 237 12.44 -39.73 18.69
C SER A 237 13.38 -38.54 18.97
N ILE A 238 13.03 -37.36 18.45
CA ILE A 238 13.77 -36.11 18.67
C ILE A 238 13.05 -35.29 19.75
N ALA A 239 13.74 -34.99 20.84
CA ALA A 239 13.23 -34.17 21.94
C ALA A 239 13.33 -32.67 21.62
N ALA A 240 12.20 -32.06 21.28
CA ALA A 240 12.12 -30.64 20.96
C ALA A 240 11.60 -29.79 22.13
N GLU A 241 12.30 -28.71 22.42
CA GLU A 241 11.87 -27.62 23.32
C GLU A 241 11.43 -26.42 22.49
N VAL A 242 10.47 -25.63 22.98
CA VAL A 242 9.98 -24.42 22.28
C VAL A 242 10.18 -23.20 23.17
N LEU A 243 10.84 -22.18 22.62
CA LEU A 243 11.03 -20.88 23.25
C LEU A 243 10.17 -19.84 22.53
N VAL A 244 9.26 -19.19 23.26
CA VAL A 244 8.34 -18.19 22.72
C VAL A 244 8.62 -16.85 23.40
N PRO A 245 9.22 -15.86 22.70
CA PRO A 245 9.48 -14.55 23.29
C PRO A 245 8.19 -13.73 23.43
N GLY A 246 8.05 -12.98 24.52
CA GLY A 246 7.02 -11.93 24.64
C GLY A 246 7.43 -10.60 24.00
N GLN A 247 8.73 -10.41 23.74
CA GLN A 247 9.32 -9.23 23.11
C GLN A 247 10.23 -9.66 21.95
N LEU A 248 9.95 -9.16 20.75
CA LEU A 248 10.70 -9.50 19.53
C LEU A 248 11.95 -8.64 19.33
N TYR A 249 11.87 -7.35 19.68
CA TYR A 249 12.95 -6.41 19.46
C TYR A 249 12.90 -5.22 20.42
N PRO A 250 14.02 -4.77 21.02
CA PRO A 250 15.30 -5.47 21.05
C PRO A 250 15.16 -6.82 21.76
N LEU A 251 15.73 -7.88 21.19
CA LEU A 251 15.62 -9.21 21.78
C LEU A 251 16.59 -9.35 22.97
N ASP A 252 16.13 -9.91 24.08
CA ASP A 252 16.99 -10.30 25.20
C ASP A 252 17.12 -11.82 25.26
N LEU A 253 18.30 -12.33 24.92
CA LEU A 253 18.61 -13.76 24.94
C LEU A 253 19.11 -14.24 26.31
N ASP A 254 19.54 -13.34 27.20
CA ASP A 254 20.26 -13.71 28.43
C ASP A 254 19.52 -14.75 29.28
N PRO A 255 18.19 -14.65 29.48
CA PRO A 255 17.42 -15.64 30.25
C PRO A 255 17.43 -17.05 29.64
N VAL A 256 17.58 -17.16 28.31
CA VAL A 256 17.46 -18.43 27.57
C VAL A 256 18.80 -18.97 27.07
N LEU A 257 19.90 -18.23 27.23
CA LEU A 257 21.25 -18.71 26.87
C LEU A 257 21.59 -20.09 27.49
N PRO A 258 21.25 -20.42 28.74
CA PRO A 258 21.53 -21.75 29.29
C PRO A 258 20.83 -22.87 28.52
N VAL A 259 19.56 -22.65 28.13
CA VAL A 259 18.77 -23.61 27.34
C VAL A 259 19.38 -23.77 25.96
N LEU A 260 19.71 -22.65 25.30
CA LEU A 260 20.31 -22.65 23.96
C LEU A 260 21.69 -23.34 23.95
N ARG A 261 22.51 -23.18 24.99
CA ARG A 261 23.82 -23.85 25.09
C ARG A 261 23.73 -25.35 25.28
N ALA A 262 22.65 -25.83 25.90
CA ALA A 262 22.41 -27.24 26.09
C ALA A 262 21.82 -27.92 24.83
N ALA A 263 21.34 -27.14 23.87
CA ALA A 263 20.70 -27.63 22.66
C ALA A 263 21.69 -28.24 21.67
N GLY A 264 21.40 -29.46 21.20
CA GLY A 264 22.13 -30.09 20.09
C GLY A 264 21.95 -29.32 18.77
N ARG A 265 20.79 -28.66 18.59
CA ARG A 265 20.46 -27.84 17.43
C ARG A 265 19.53 -26.69 17.84
N ILE A 266 19.65 -25.55 17.15
CA ILE A 266 18.74 -24.40 17.31
C ILE A 266 18.05 -24.11 15.98
N ALA A 267 16.73 -23.95 16.02
CA ALA A 267 15.91 -23.49 14.90
C ALA A 267 15.16 -22.21 15.27
N VAL A 268 15.18 -21.21 14.40
CA VAL A 268 14.38 -19.99 14.53
C VAL A 268 13.33 -19.98 13.44
N VAL A 269 12.09 -19.75 13.84
CA VAL A 269 10.92 -19.97 13.01
C VAL A 269 10.02 -18.74 13.06
N GLU A 270 9.61 -18.23 11.90
CA GLU A 270 8.69 -17.09 11.80
C GLU A 270 7.73 -17.25 10.62
N GLU A 271 6.59 -16.54 10.63
CA GLU A 271 5.64 -16.55 9.50
C GLU A 271 6.00 -15.52 8.42
N GLY A 272 6.86 -14.54 8.73
CA GLY A 272 7.28 -13.51 7.79
C GLY A 272 7.75 -14.08 6.44
N THR A 273 7.45 -13.37 5.34
CA THR A 273 7.99 -13.67 4.02
C THR A 273 9.51 -13.66 4.05
N ALA A 274 10.14 -14.63 3.38
CA ALA A 274 11.59 -14.73 3.25
C ALA A 274 12.25 -13.42 2.77
N GLY A 275 13.56 -13.28 3.05
CA GLY A 275 14.35 -12.08 2.75
C GLY A 275 14.28 -11.02 3.87
N GLY A 276 15.42 -10.80 4.53
CA GLY A 276 15.58 -9.79 5.61
C GLY A 276 14.74 -10.06 6.85
N THR A 277 14.64 -11.31 7.27
CA THR A 277 13.65 -11.79 8.25
C THR A 277 14.05 -11.53 9.70
N TRP A 278 13.11 -11.58 10.66
CA TRP A 278 13.43 -11.41 12.09
C TRP A 278 14.36 -12.52 12.60
N GLY A 279 14.17 -13.75 12.14
CA GLY A 279 15.02 -14.88 12.47
C GLY A 279 16.47 -14.74 12.00
N ALA A 280 16.75 -13.88 11.00
CA ALA A 280 18.12 -13.52 10.66
C ALA A 280 18.79 -12.69 11.76
N GLU A 281 18.07 -11.72 12.35
CA GLU A 281 18.55 -10.93 13.49
C GLU A 281 18.75 -11.81 14.72
N VAL A 282 17.81 -12.71 15.04
CA VAL A 282 17.95 -13.66 16.15
C VAL A 282 19.19 -14.54 15.97
N ALA A 283 19.38 -15.11 14.77
CA ALA A 283 20.53 -15.95 14.48
C ALA A 283 21.84 -15.18 14.63
N THR A 284 21.93 -13.95 14.13
CA THR A 284 23.10 -13.08 14.33
C THR A 284 23.41 -12.89 15.81
N GLN A 285 22.40 -12.56 16.63
CA GLN A 285 22.57 -12.40 18.07
C GLN A 285 23.00 -13.68 18.80
N ILE A 286 22.55 -14.85 18.33
CA ILE A 286 23.01 -16.14 18.84
C ILE A 286 24.46 -16.37 18.43
N TYR A 287 24.82 -16.15 17.16
CA TYR A 287 26.19 -16.31 16.68
C TYR A 287 27.17 -15.43 17.45
N ASP A 288 26.84 -14.15 17.68
CA ASP A 288 27.71 -13.21 18.41
C ASP A 288 27.96 -13.66 19.86
N ARG A 289 26.97 -14.28 20.51
CA ARG A 289 27.04 -14.68 21.93
C ARG A 289 27.52 -16.12 22.15
N MET A 290 27.35 -17.00 21.16
CA MET A 290 27.45 -18.45 21.32
C MET A 290 28.23 -19.15 20.21
N TRP A 291 28.97 -18.44 19.35
CA TRP A 291 29.71 -19.06 18.23
C TRP A 291 30.53 -20.30 18.63
N SER A 292 31.18 -20.29 19.79
CA SER A 292 31.97 -21.42 20.29
C SER A 292 31.15 -22.59 20.84
N ASP A 293 29.90 -22.33 21.22
CA ASP A 293 29.00 -23.34 21.80
C ASP A 293 28.22 -24.09 20.70
N LEU A 294 28.08 -23.51 19.50
CA LEU A 294 27.30 -24.07 18.40
C LEU A 294 28.02 -25.22 17.70
N THR A 295 27.37 -26.39 17.66
CA THR A 295 27.83 -27.56 16.90
C THR A 295 27.36 -27.54 15.45
N GLN A 296 26.34 -26.73 15.15
CA GLN A 296 25.72 -26.59 13.83
C GLN A 296 25.21 -25.16 13.61
N PRO A 297 25.04 -24.72 12.35
CA PRO A 297 24.40 -23.44 12.05
C PRO A 297 22.97 -23.38 12.60
N VAL A 298 22.56 -22.20 13.05
CA VAL A 298 21.16 -21.92 13.41
C VAL A 298 20.29 -22.08 12.17
N LEU A 299 19.35 -23.02 12.22
CA LEU A 299 18.36 -23.23 11.16
C LEU A 299 17.36 -22.07 11.19
N ARG A 300 17.08 -21.45 10.05
CA ARG A 300 16.12 -20.35 9.94
C ARG A 300 15.00 -20.75 8.98
N LEU A 301 13.76 -20.71 9.46
CA LEU A 301 12.58 -21.09 8.71
C LEU A 301 11.61 -19.92 8.65
N SER A 302 11.11 -19.63 7.45
CA SER A 302 10.17 -18.55 7.17
C SER A 302 9.15 -19.01 6.14
N SER A 303 8.10 -18.22 5.90
CA SER A 303 7.24 -18.45 4.73
C SER A 303 8.02 -18.20 3.42
N ALA A 304 7.53 -18.76 2.31
CA ALA A 304 8.16 -18.64 1.00
C ALA A 304 8.28 -17.18 0.55
N ASP A 305 9.25 -16.89 -0.33
CA ASP A 305 9.40 -15.58 -0.99
C ASP A 305 8.33 -15.40 -2.07
N SER A 306 7.09 -15.18 -1.63
CA SER A 306 5.93 -15.07 -2.50
C SER A 306 4.83 -14.21 -1.88
N ILE A 307 3.95 -13.71 -2.73
CA ILE A 307 2.71 -13.04 -2.34
C ILE A 307 1.75 -14.09 -1.80
N ILE A 308 1.15 -13.84 -0.63
CA ILE A 308 0.18 -14.75 0.00
C ILE A 308 -1.12 -14.77 -0.83
N PRO A 309 -1.47 -15.87 -1.49
CA PRO A 309 -2.67 -15.95 -2.33
C PRO A 309 -3.93 -16.23 -1.48
N THR A 310 -5.10 -15.92 -2.04
CA THR A 310 -6.40 -16.13 -1.36
C THR A 310 -6.85 -17.60 -1.35
N ALA A 311 -6.53 -18.35 -2.40
CA ALA A 311 -6.98 -19.74 -2.51
C ALA A 311 -6.23 -20.61 -1.50
N THR A 312 -6.96 -21.31 -0.63
CA THR A 312 -6.39 -22.03 0.53
C THR A 312 -5.24 -22.98 0.18
N HIS A 313 -5.37 -23.76 -0.90
CA HIS A 313 -4.31 -24.69 -1.31
C HIS A 313 -3.03 -23.98 -1.77
N LEU A 314 -3.13 -22.76 -2.31
CA LEU A 314 -1.98 -21.93 -2.66
C LEU A 314 -1.46 -21.14 -1.45
N GLU A 315 -2.35 -20.75 -0.52
CA GLU A 315 -1.96 -20.07 0.72
C GLU A 315 -1.06 -21.01 1.54
N GLN A 316 -1.45 -22.28 1.62
CA GLN A 316 -0.68 -23.36 2.26
C GLN A 316 0.66 -23.65 1.59
N SER A 317 0.81 -23.43 0.28
CA SER A 317 2.11 -23.60 -0.38
C SER A 317 3.08 -22.43 -0.13
N VAL A 318 2.58 -21.30 0.38
CA VAL A 318 3.40 -20.12 0.69
C VAL A 318 3.70 -20.03 2.19
N LEU A 319 2.68 -20.22 3.03
CA LEU A 319 2.82 -20.04 4.47
C LEU A 319 3.55 -21.22 5.12
N LEU A 320 4.42 -20.90 6.06
CA LEU A 320 5.08 -21.90 6.89
C LEU A 320 4.08 -22.67 7.77
N ASP A 321 4.17 -24.00 7.76
CA ASP A 321 3.34 -24.90 8.56
C ASP A 321 4.14 -25.87 9.46
N ALA A 322 3.43 -26.62 10.32
CA ALA A 322 4.05 -27.58 11.24
C ALA A 322 4.79 -28.71 10.52
N ALA A 323 4.28 -29.15 9.37
CA ALA A 323 4.89 -30.22 8.58
C ALA A 323 6.24 -29.78 8.00
N THR A 324 6.32 -28.54 7.51
CA THR A 324 7.53 -27.90 7.00
C THR A 324 8.58 -27.76 8.11
N ILE A 325 8.17 -27.28 9.31
CA ILE A 325 9.05 -27.16 10.47
C ILE A 325 9.62 -28.54 10.86
N ARG A 326 8.75 -29.55 10.98
CA ARG A 326 9.17 -30.93 11.32
C ARG A 326 10.15 -31.48 10.30
N ALA A 327 9.82 -31.40 9.00
CA ALA A 327 10.67 -31.94 7.93
C ALA A 327 12.05 -31.27 7.94
N ALA A 328 12.11 -29.94 8.02
CA ALA A 328 13.36 -29.21 8.03
C ALA A 328 14.25 -29.53 9.24
N ILE A 329 13.67 -29.87 10.39
CA ILE A 329 14.43 -30.29 11.58
C ILE A 329 14.88 -31.76 11.45
N ALA A 330 14.03 -32.64 10.95
CA ALA A 330 14.31 -34.06 10.81
C ALA A 330 15.36 -34.36 9.73
N ASP A 331 15.23 -33.75 8.54
CA ASP A 331 16.03 -34.07 7.35
C ASP A 331 17.52 -33.79 7.57
N VAL A 332 17.88 -32.77 8.37
CA VAL A 332 19.29 -32.36 8.56
C VAL A 332 20.09 -33.33 9.45
N THR A 333 19.55 -34.50 9.78
CA THR A 333 20.36 -35.66 10.26
C THR A 333 21.01 -36.45 9.11
N THR A 334 20.62 -36.24 7.85
CA THR A 334 21.23 -36.85 6.66
C THR A 334 20.94 -36.03 5.39
N VAL A 335 21.80 -35.12 4.92
CA VAL A 335 21.63 -34.57 3.55
C VAL A 335 22.95 -34.25 2.85
N ASP A 336 23.22 -35.02 1.79
CA ASP A 336 23.68 -34.53 0.48
C ASP A 336 22.40 -34.13 -0.30
N PRO A 337 22.25 -32.91 -0.86
CA PRO A 337 20.95 -32.40 -1.30
C PRO A 337 20.68 -32.76 -2.75
N GLY A 338 19.75 -33.69 -2.96
CA GLY A 338 19.00 -33.82 -4.21
C GLY A 338 17.50 -33.73 -3.90
N PRO A 339 16.68 -33.05 -4.74
CA PRO A 339 15.26 -32.92 -4.47
C PRO A 339 14.54 -34.26 -4.66
N PRO A 340 13.59 -34.63 -3.79
CA PRO A 340 12.72 -35.78 -4.03
C PRO A 340 11.68 -35.44 -5.10
N GLY A 341 11.65 -36.23 -6.17
CA GLY A 341 10.62 -36.19 -7.19
C GLY A 341 9.25 -36.60 -6.65
N ALA A 342 8.21 -35.94 -7.14
CA ALA A 342 6.81 -36.31 -6.89
C ALA A 342 6.49 -37.71 -7.48
N PRO A 343 5.53 -38.45 -6.90
CA PRO A 343 5.13 -39.76 -7.42
C PRO A 343 4.42 -39.63 -8.79
N PRO A 344 4.52 -40.64 -9.66
CA PRO A 344 3.90 -40.58 -10.99
C PRO A 344 2.38 -40.64 -10.89
N VAL A 345 1.71 -39.73 -11.60
CA VAL A 345 0.32 -39.87 -11.98
C VAL A 345 0.32 -40.57 -13.35
N ASP A 346 -0.15 -41.81 -13.43
CA ASP A 346 -0.44 -42.44 -14.72
C ASP A 346 -1.80 -41.93 -15.24
N PRO A 347 -1.88 -41.48 -16.51
CA PRO A 347 -3.13 -41.50 -17.26
C PRO A 347 -2.93 -42.23 -18.62
N PRO A 348 -3.98 -42.35 -19.45
CA PRO A 348 -4.50 -43.60 -20.03
C PRO A 348 -3.66 -44.22 -21.16
N ALA A 349 -3.90 -45.51 -21.38
CA ALA A 349 -3.03 -46.50 -22.02
C ALA A 349 -2.91 -46.54 -23.56
N ASP A 350 -3.33 -45.54 -24.33
CA ASP A 350 -3.43 -45.70 -25.80
C ASP A 350 -2.66 -44.64 -26.63
N GLY A 351 -1.52 -44.14 -26.14
CA GLY A 351 -0.67 -43.21 -26.91
C GLY A 351 0.78 -43.08 -26.45
N THR A 352 1.71 -42.92 -27.38
CA THR A 352 3.14 -42.73 -27.10
C THR A 352 3.42 -41.29 -26.68
N PRO A 353 4.05 -41.05 -25.50
CA PRO A 353 4.24 -39.69 -24.99
C PRO A 353 5.35 -38.94 -25.74
N ILE A 354 5.07 -37.68 -26.06
CA ILE A 354 6.05 -36.68 -26.48
C ILE A 354 6.48 -35.96 -25.21
N THR A 355 7.74 -36.10 -24.81
CA THR A 355 8.26 -35.55 -23.56
C THR A 355 9.28 -34.46 -23.81
N THR A 356 9.44 -33.57 -22.83
CA THR A 356 10.47 -32.55 -22.80
C THR A 356 11.87 -33.20 -22.71
N PRO A 357 12.69 -33.21 -23.78
CA PRO A 357 13.99 -33.90 -23.73
C PRO A 357 15.04 -33.06 -22.99
N LYS A 358 16.09 -33.66 -22.43
CA LYS A 358 17.20 -32.89 -21.85
C LYS A 358 18.05 -32.26 -22.96
N LEU A 359 17.74 -31.01 -23.31
CA LEU A 359 18.42 -30.27 -24.39
C LEU A 359 19.76 -29.66 -23.95
N ASN A 360 19.89 -29.25 -22.68
CA ASN A 360 21.17 -28.79 -22.14
C ASN A 360 21.31 -29.09 -20.63
N ASN A 361 22.55 -29.05 -20.14
CA ASN A 361 22.87 -29.40 -18.74
C ASN A 361 22.40 -28.37 -17.71
N ASN A 362 22.16 -27.12 -18.10
CA ASN A 362 21.96 -26.02 -17.17
C ASN A 362 20.47 -25.77 -16.86
N ASP A 363 19.59 -26.06 -17.81
CA ASP A 363 18.18 -25.73 -17.70
C ASP A 363 17.38 -26.89 -17.11
N THR A 364 16.50 -26.58 -16.16
CA THR A 364 15.60 -27.55 -15.52
C THR A 364 14.16 -27.45 -16.04
N THR A 365 13.82 -26.35 -16.71
CA THR A 365 12.54 -26.11 -17.40
C THR A 365 12.77 -25.56 -18.81
N TYR A 366 11.82 -25.80 -19.72
CA TYR A 366 11.76 -25.15 -21.04
C TYR A 366 10.35 -24.64 -21.30
N MET A 367 10.22 -23.53 -22.04
CA MET A 367 8.93 -22.98 -22.44
C MET A 367 8.51 -23.54 -23.80
N LEU A 368 7.28 -24.03 -23.92
CA LEU A 368 6.73 -24.45 -25.21
C LEU A 368 6.37 -23.20 -26.03
N VAL A 369 7.10 -22.95 -27.12
CA VAL A 369 6.87 -21.76 -27.95
C VAL A 369 5.97 -22.01 -29.14
N GLU A 370 5.95 -23.24 -29.68
CA GLU A 370 5.11 -23.57 -30.83
C GLU A 370 4.87 -25.08 -30.96
N TRP A 371 3.65 -25.46 -31.36
CA TRP A 371 3.36 -26.78 -31.93
C TRP A 371 3.50 -26.71 -33.45
N MET A 372 4.39 -27.51 -34.02
CA MET A 372 4.74 -27.44 -35.45
C MET A 372 3.75 -28.20 -36.35
N ARG A 373 2.75 -28.85 -35.76
CA ARG A 373 1.67 -29.61 -36.41
C ARG A 373 0.37 -29.36 -35.65
N ALA A 374 -0.77 -29.42 -36.33
CA ALA A 374 -2.06 -29.20 -35.71
C ALA A 374 -2.52 -30.42 -34.89
N GLU A 375 -3.46 -30.20 -33.97
CA GLU A 375 -4.17 -31.26 -33.26
C GLU A 375 -4.81 -32.24 -34.27
N GLY A 376 -4.52 -33.53 -34.12
CA GLY A 376 -5.04 -34.59 -34.97
C GLY A 376 -4.29 -34.80 -36.29
N ASP A 377 -3.20 -34.06 -36.56
CA ASP A 377 -2.36 -34.31 -37.74
C ASP A 377 -1.60 -35.63 -37.62
N TRP A 378 -1.43 -36.33 -38.75
CA TRP A 378 -0.51 -37.46 -38.84
C TRP A 378 0.92 -36.95 -38.93
N VAL A 379 1.82 -37.50 -38.11
CA VAL A 379 3.25 -37.21 -38.13
C VAL A 379 4.04 -38.50 -38.34
N GLU A 380 5.12 -38.43 -39.11
CA GLU A 380 6.05 -39.55 -39.27
C GLU A 380 7.11 -39.54 -38.15
N ALA A 381 7.73 -40.67 -37.89
CA ALA A 381 8.84 -40.73 -36.94
C ALA A 381 9.96 -39.78 -37.37
N GLN A 382 10.51 -39.03 -36.41
CA GLN A 382 11.51 -37.97 -36.61
C GLN A 382 11.01 -36.67 -37.23
N ASP A 383 9.70 -36.51 -37.48
CA ASP A 383 9.15 -35.19 -37.82
C ASP A 383 9.23 -34.23 -36.63
N PRO A 384 9.58 -32.95 -36.84
CA PRO A 384 9.56 -31.97 -35.77
C PRO A 384 8.11 -31.62 -35.38
N VAL A 385 7.81 -31.70 -34.09
CA VAL A 385 6.44 -31.57 -33.55
C VAL A 385 6.27 -30.41 -32.57
N VAL A 386 7.33 -30.05 -31.83
CA VAL A 386 7.31 -28.96 -30.84
C VAL A 386 8.58 -28.15 -30.94
N ALA A 387 8.49 -26.83 -30.82
CA ALA A 387 9.61 -25.96 -30.55
C ALA A 387 9.62 -25.55 -29.08
N LEU A 388 10.75 -25.74 -28.40
CA LEU A 388 10.99 -25.40 -27.01
C LEU A 388 12.03 -24.28 -26.91
N GLU A 389 11.73 -23.22 -26.17
CA GLU A 389 12.70 -22.18 -25.84
C GLU A 389 13.46 -22.57 -24.57
N THR A 390 14.78 -22.64 -24.72
CA THR A 390 15.75 -22.86 -23.64
C THR A 390 16.41 -21.53 -23.28
N SER A 391 17.25 -21.49 -22.25
CA SER A 391 18.01 -20.29 -21.89
C SER A 391 19.03 -19.85 -22.96
N LYS A 392 19.28 -20.69 -23.98
CA LYS A 392 20.33 -20.47 -25.00
C LYS A 392 19.80 -20.37 -26.42
N ALA A 393 18.81 -21.17 -26.78
CA ALA A 393 18.26 -21.28 -28.13
C ALA A 393 16.87 -21.92 -28.12
N ILE A 394 16.16 -21.80 -29.24
CA ILE A 394 14.96 -22.60 -29.52
C ILE A 394 15.42 -23.92 -30.14
N GLU A 395 14.91 -25.03 -29.60
CA GLU A 395 15.24 -26.39 -30.02
C GLU A 395 13.95 -27.15 -30.40
N GLU A 396 14.03 -27.97 -31.43
CA GLU A 396 12.90 -28.75 -31.93
C GLU A 396 12.88 -30.15 -31.30
N VAL A 397 11.72 -30.55 -30.80
CA VAL A 397 11.45 -31.92 -30.35
C VAL A 397 10.88 -32.71 -31.51
N LEU A 398 11.51 -33.85 -31.80
CA LEU A 398 11.12 -34.75 -32.88
C LEU A 398 10.15 -35.82 -32.38
N ALA A 399 9.23 -36.25 -33.25
CA ALA A 399 8.31 -37.34 -33.00
C ALA A 399 9.08 -38.65 -32.76
N PRO A 400 8.87 -39.35 -31.62
CA PRO A 400 9.55 -40.60 -31.34
C PRO A 400 9.13 -41.75 -32.26
N GLU A 401 7.91 -41.70 -32.81
CA GLU A 401 7.36 -42.65 -33.78
C GLU A 401 6.28 -41.99 -34.65
N ALA A 402 5.65 -42.75 -35.55
CA ALA A 402 4.56 -42.25 -36.37
C ALA A 402 3.20 -42.38 -35.64
N GLY A 403 2.34 -41.36 -35.73
CA GLY A 403 1.02 -41.37 -35.11
C GLY A 403 0.25 -40.06 -35.29
N TYR A 404 -0.96 -40.00 -34.73
CA TYR A 404 -1.79 -38.80 -34.72
C TYR A 404 -1.49 -37.92 -33.51
N LEU A 405 -1.17 -36.65 -33.73
CA LEU A 405 -0.77 -35.73 -32.68
C LEU A 405 -1.93 -35.33 -31.77
N HIS A 406 -1.74 -35.47 -30.46
CA HIS A 406 -2.61 -34.96 -29.42
C HIS A 406 -1.83 -34.01 -28.51
N GLN A 407 -2.17 -32.72 -28.54
CA GLN A 407 -1.53 -31.65 -27.80
C GLN A 407 -2.12 -31.55 -26.39
N VAL A 408 -1.28 -31.64 -25.36
CA VAL A 408 -1.70 -31.55 -23.95
C VAL A 408 -1.33 -30.20 -23.34
N VAL A 409 -0.16 -29.67 -23.70
CA VAL A 409 0.38 -28.42 -23.12
C VAL A 409 0.16 -27.23 -24.07
N PRO A 410 -0.46 -26.12 -23.62
CA PRO A 410 -0.60 -24.90 -24.41
C PRO A 410 0.73 -24.18 -24.68
N VAL A 411 0.78 -23.44 -25.78
CA VAL A 411 1.90 -22.52 -26.10
C VAL A 411 2.03 -21.43 -25.02
N GLY A 412 3.26 -21.16 -24.61
CA GLY A 412 3.62 -20.17 -23.58
C GLY A 412 3.76 -20.76 -22.17
N GLU A 413 3.60 -22.07 -22.00
CA GLU A 413 3.73 -22.74 -20.70
C GLU A 413 5.11 -23.38 -20.51
N GLU A 414 5.68 -23.21 -19.31
CA GLU A 414 6.93 -23.86 -18.93
C GLU A 414 6.71 -25.29 -18.40
N ARG A 415 7.61 -26.19 -18.80
CA ARG A 415 7.60 -27.60 -18.42
C ARG A 415 8.99 -28.06 -18.00
N GLU A 416 9.05 -28.83 -16.93
CA GLU A 416 10.28 -29.47 -16.49
C GLU A 416 10.77 -30.51 -17.51
N VAL A 417 12.08 -30.77 -17.51
CA VAL A 417 12.66 -31.84 -18.32
C VAL A 417 12.04 -33.19 -17.92
N GLY A 418 11.59 -33.96 -18.92
CA GLY A 418 10.90 -35.24 -18.73
C GLY A 418 9.38 -35.13 -18.62
N ALA A 419 8.81 -33.92 -18.51
CA ALA A 419 7.37 -33.73 -18.51
C ALA A 419 6.74 -34.10 -19.87
N VAL A 420 5.50 -34.57 -19.86
CA VAL A 420 4.75 -34.86 -21.10
C VAL A 420 4.21 -33.56 -21.69
N LEU A 421 4.50 -33.34 -22.98
CA LEU A 421 4.01 -32.22 -23.77
C LEU A 421 2.74 -32.58 -24.53
N GLY A 422 2.66 -33.82 -25.03
CA GLY A 422 1.54 -34.35 -25.80
C GLY A 422 1.69 -35.85 -26.04
N HIS A 423 0.82 -36.43 -26.86
CA HIS A 423 0.83 -37.85 -27.20
C HIS A 423 0.71 -38.09 -28.71
N LEU A 424 1.23 -39.22 -29.18
CA LEU A 424 0.99 -39.77 -30.51
C LEU A 424 0.03 -40.96 -30.38
N LEU A 425 -1.12 -40.86 -31.02
CA LEU A 425 -2.20 -41.85 -30.95
C LEU A 425 -2.22 -42.75 -32.20
N PRO A 426 -2.60 -44.03 -32.08
CA PRO A 426 -2.72 -44.95 -33.21
C PRO A 426 -3.92 -44.65 -34.13
N SER A 427 -4.83 -43.77 -33.70
CA SER A 427 -5.97 -43.29 -34.47
C SER A 427 -6.29 -41.84 -34.07
N PRO A 428 -6.92 -41.03 -34.95
CA PRO A 428 -7.26 -39.65 -34.61
C PRO A 428 -8.22 -39.64 -33.41
N ALA A 429 -7.91 -38.86 -32.37
CA ALA A 429 -8.83 -38.66 -31.26
C ALA A 429 -10.17 -38.12 -31.81
N GLN A 430 -11.28 -38.78 -31.48
CA GLN A 430 -12.60 -38.22 -31.79
C GLN A 430 -12.77 -36.94 -30.98
N PRO A 431 -13.11 -35.80 -31.60
CA PRO A 431 -13.25 -34.55 -30.87
C PRO A 431 -14.39 -34.68 -29.85
N GLN A 432 -14.05 -34.66 -28.57
CA GLN A 432 -15.02 -34.48 -27.51
C GLN A 432 -15.45 -33.01 -27.56
N GLU A 433 -16.66 -32.79 -28.08
CA GLU A 433 -17.28 -31.47 -28.20
C GLU A 433 -17.32 -30.78 -26.82
N ALA A 434 -16.42 -29.84 -26.60
CA ALA A 434 -16.49 -28.95 -25.45
C ALA A 434 -17.84 -28.21 -25.51
N PRO A 435 -18.57 -28.07 -24.39
CA PRO A 435 -19.83 -27.35 -24.38
C PRO A 435 -19.58 -25.94 -24.89
N LYS A 436 -20.21 -25.59 -26.01
CA LYS A 436 -20.16 -24.24 -26.60
C LYS A 436 -20.40 -23.24 -25.47
N PRO A 437 -19.41 -22.41 -25.10
CA PRO A 437 -19.72 -21.27 -24.27
C PRO A 437 -20.78 -20.47 -25.04
N ALA A 438 -21.86 -20.11 -24.34
CA ALA A 438 -22.84 -19.16 -24.87
C ALA A 438 -22.06 -18.02 -25.54
N PRO A 439 -22.50 -17.50 -26.71
CA PRO A 439 -21.77 -16.46 -27.41
C PRO A 439 -21.54 -15.31 -26.43
N ARG A 440 -20.34 -15.23 -25.88
CA ARG A 440 -19.81 -13.97 -25.39
C ARG A 440 -19.63 -13.23 -26.67
N ASP A 441 -20.47 -12.21 -26.89
CA ASP A 441 -20.22 -11.22 -27.90
C ASP A 441 -18.73 -10.89 -27.79
N ASN A 442 -17.95 -11.32 -28.79
CA ASN A 442 -16.57 -10.87 -28.96
C ASN A 442 -16.70 -9.40 -29.35
N VAL A 443 -17.03 -8.56 -28.37
CA VAL A 443 -16.81 -7.14 -28.44
C VAL A 443 -15.30 -7.03 -28.45
N ARG A 444 -14.72 -7.06 -29.66
CA ARG A 444 -13.38 -6.52 -29.87
C ARG A 444 -13.41 -5.16 -29.17
N PRO A 445 -12.51 -4.88 -28.21
CA PRO A 445 -12.51 -3.60 -27.54
C PRO A 445 -12.52 -2.53 -28.62
N GLU A 446 -13.51 -1.65 -28.56
CA GLU A 446 -13.76 -0.66 -29.60
C GLU A 446 -12.48 0.17 -29.77
N GLN A 447 -11.80 -0.01 -30.91
CA GLN A 447 -10.58 0.73 -31.19
C GLN A 447 -10.97 2.11 -31.73
N ARG A 448 -11.08 3.07 -30.82
CA ARG A 448 -11.30 4.47 -31.17
C ARG A 448 -9.97 5.15 -31.47
N ARG A 449 -9.77 5.56 -32.73
CA ARG A 449 -8.67 6.47 -33.08
C ARG A 449 -8.96 7.85 -32.46
N LEU A 450 -8.01 8.41 -31.71
CA LEU A 450 -8.10 9.78 -31.21
C LEU A 450 -8.35 10.74 -32.37
N ASP A 451 -9.24 11.71 -32.19
CA ASP A 451 -9.55 12.69 -33.22
C ASP A 451 -8.41 13.73 -33.40
N LYS A 452 -8.60 14.68 -34.31
CA LYS A 452 -7.58 15.70 -34.61
C LYS A 452 -7.30 16.62 -33.40
N ALA A 453 -8.33 16.97 -32.64
CA ALA A 453 -8.19 17.86 -31.48
C ALA A 453 -7.43 17.14 -30.36
N GLN A 454 -7.83 15.92 -30.03
CA GLN A 454 -7.18 15.07 -29.02
C GLN A 454 -5.69 14.84 -29.32
N ARG A 455 -5.34 14.57 -30.59
CA ARG A 455 -3.93 14.43 -31.00
C ARG A 455 -3.15 15.74 -30.90
N GLY A 456 -3.80 16.88 -31.16
CA GLY A 456 -3.22 18.21 -30.98
C GLY A 456 -2.89 18.49 -29.52
N THR A 457 -3.86 18.27 -28.63
CA THR A 457 -3.68 18.38 -27.17
C THR A 457 -2.55 17.46 -26.69
N ALA A 458 -2.54 16.19 -27.13
CA ALA A 458 -1.50 15.24 -26.77
C ALA A 458 -0.10 15.72 -27.18
N ALA A 459 0.06 16.36 -28.35
CA ALA A 459 1.33 16.90 -28.80
C ALA A 459 1.80 18.07 -27.91
N VAL A 460 0.90 19.01 -27.57
CA VAL A 460 1.21 20.16 -26.70
C VAL A 460 1.58 19.70 -25.30
N VAL A 461 0.81 18.78 -24.72
CA VAL A 461 1.05 18.22 -23.39
C VAL A 461 2.36 17.44 -23.35
N THR A 462 2.61 16.58 -24.34
CA THR A 462 3.87 15.82 -24.43
C THR A 462 5.09 16.73 -24.51
N ARG A 463 5.00 17.81 -25.30
CA ARG A 463 6.06 18.81 -25.39
C ARG A 463 6.30 19.49 -24.05
N SER A 464 5.24 19.92 -23.39
CA SER A 464 5.30 20.62 -22.10
C SER A 464 5.96 19.75 -21.01
N HIS A 465 5.59 18.46 -20.91
CA HIS A 465 6.24 17.53 -19.98
C HIS A 465 7.72 17.28 -20.25
N ARG A 466 8.19 17.47 -21.49
CA ARG A 466 9.60 17.27 -21.86
C ARG A 466 10.44 18.52 -21.65
N GLU A 467 9.89 19.68 -21.94
CA GLU A 467 10.64 20.93 -22.07
C GLU A 467 10.52 21.85 -20.84
N ILE A 468 9.46 21.72 -20.04
CA ILE A 468 9.17 22.66 -18.96
C ILE A 468 9.50 22.02 -17.61
N PRO A 469 10.51 22.51 -16.87
CA PRO A 469 10.73 22.14 -15.47
C PRO A 469 9.68 22.85 -14.60
N ALA A 470 8.47 22.28 -14.59
CA ALA A 470 7.32 22.88 -13.94
C ALA A 470 7.42 22.78 -12.40
N ALA A 471 7.13 23.89 -11.73
CA ALA A 471 6.80 23.93 -10.31
C ALA A 471 5.34 24.37 -10.13
N TYR A 472 4.81 24.15 -8.93
CA TYR A 472 3.41 24.43 -8.64
C TYR A 472 3.26 25.09 -7.26
N THR A 473 2.34 26.03 -7.16
CA THR A 473 1.98 26.71 -5.92
C THR A 473 0.48 26.93 -5.88
N VAL A 474 -0.12 26.84 -4.69
CA VAL A 474 -1.57 27.01 -4.51
C VAL A 474 -1.85 27.92 -3.32
N VAL A 475 -2.85 28.78 -3.45
CA VAL A 475 -3.40 29.58 -2.36
C VAL A 475 -4.89 29.27 -2.19
N LYS A 476 -5.36 29.41 -0.95
CA LYS A 476 -6.79 29.34 -0.62
C LYS A 476 -7.34 30.76 -0.50
N ALA A 477 -8.43 31.04 -1.19
CA ALA A 477 -9.16 32.31 -1.15
C ALA A 477 -10.58 32.11 -0.61
N GLU A 478 -11.02 32.97 0.30
CA GLU A 478 -12.39 33.10 0.75
C GLU A 478 -13.18 33.97 -0.25
N VAL A 479 -14.20 33.38 -0.87
CA VAL A 479 -14.91 34.01 -2.01
C VAL A 479 -16.38 34.27 -1.70
N GLY A 480 -16.80 34.19 -0.45
CA GLY A 480 -18.19 34.41 -0.04
C GLY A 480 -18.71 35.78 -0.47
N GLU A 481 -17.95 36.84 -0.18
CA GLU A 481 -18.29 38.21 -0.55
C GLU A 481 -18.21 38.44 -2.06
N ALA A 482 -17.15 37.93 -2.72
CA ALA A 482 -17.02 37.99 -4.18
C ALA A 482 -18.23 37.41 -4.90
N LEU A 483 -18.68 36.21 -4.51
CA LEU A 483 -19.85 35.55 -5.11
C LEU A 483 -21.13 36.38 -4.92
N ARG A 484 -21.32 36.97 -3.74
CA ARG A 484 -22.47 37.85 -3.46
C ARG A 484 -22.47 39.10 -4.35
N ARG A 485 -21.31 39.72 -4.54
CA ARG A 485 -21.16 40.91 -5.40
C ARG A 485 -21.32 40.60 -6.89
N LEU A 486 -20.94 39.41 -7.33
CA LEU A 486 -21.14 38.96 -8.72
C LEU A 486 -22.63 38.71 -9.03
N GLU A 487 -23.40 38.19 -8.06
CA GLU A 487 -24.86 38.09 -8.17
C GLU A 487 -25.49 39.48 -8.33
N GLU A 488 -25.09 40.46 -7.50
CA GLU A 488 -25.55 41.85 -7.63
C GLU A 488 -25.20 42.49 -8.99
N LEU A 489 -23.99 42.24 -9.48
CA LEU A 489 -23.55 42.75 -10.78
C LEU A 489 -24.37 42.12 -11.91
N SER A 490 -24.66 40.83 -11.83
CA SER A 490 -25.48 40.12 -12.81
C SER A 490 -26.90 40.70 -12.88
N ASP A 491 -27.50 41.01 -11.73
CA ASP A 491 -28.81 41.65 -11.66
C ASP A 491 -28.80 43.07 -12.26
N GLN A 492 -27.70 43.81 -12.11
CA GLN A 492 -27.57 45.19 -12.59
C GLN A 492 -27.33 45.29 -14.10
N THR A 493 -26.47 44.43 -14.65
CA THR A 493 -26.06 44.49 -16.06
C THR A 493 -26.89 43.58 -16.95
N GLY A 494 -27.54 42.56 -16.38
CA GLY A 494 -28.24 41.51 -17.12
C GLY A 494 -27.31 40.45 -17.72
N ALA A 495 -25.99 40.58 -17.56
CA ALA A 495 -25.02 39.56 -17.92
C ALA A 495 -24.99 38.45 -16.85
N THR A 496 -24.72 37.21 -17.25
CA THR A 496 -24.52 36.11 -16.29
C THR A 496 -23.05 36.08 -15.89
N VAL A 497 -22.71 36.75 -14.78
CA VAL A 497 -21.32 36.87 -14.31
C VAL A 497 -21.03 35.82 -13.24
N ASP A 498 -19.91 35.11 -13.37
CA ASP A 498 -19.45 34.10 -12.42
C ASP A 498 -18.01 34.33 -11.92
N LEU A 499 -17.51 33.44 -11.06
CA LEU A 499 -16.18 33.52 -10.47
C LEU A 499 -15.05 33.38 -11.51
N VAL A 500 -15.29 32.69 -12.63
CA VAL A 500 -14.33 32.56 -13.73
C VAL A 500 -14.11 33.92 -14.37
N ASP A 501 -15.18 34.67 -14.62
CA ASP A 501 -15.10 36.00 -15.25
C ASP A 501 -14.32 36.98 -14.37
N LEU A 502 -14.63 36.99 -13.06
CA LEU A 502 -13.92 37.79 -12.08
C LEU A 502 -12.43 37.40 -12.00
N LEU A 503 -12.12 36.09 -12.03
CA LEU A 503 -10.74 35.63 -11.96
C LEU A 503 -9.95 35.98 -13.22
N VAL A 504 -10.57 35.93 -14.41
CA VAL A 504 -9.93 36.39 -15.66
C VAL A 504 -9.56 37.87 -15.56
N LYS A 505 -10.47 38.72 -15.06
CA LYS A 505 -10.19 40.14 -14.80
C LYS A 505 -9.07 40.30 -13.76
N ALA A 506 -9.17 39.61 -12.61
CA ALA A 506 -8.19 39.71 -11.53
C ALA A 506 -6.78 39.29 -11.97
N ILE A 507 -6.66 38.21 -12.75
CA ILE A 507 -5.39 37.80 -13.38
C ILE A 507 -4.89 38.93 -14.27
N ALA A 508 -5.71 39.42 -15.21
CA ALA A 508 -5.30 40.45 -16.16
C ALA A 508 -4.88 41.76 -15.49
N SER A 509 -5.58 42.17 -14.43
CA SER A 509 -5.25 43.36 -13.63
C SER A 509 -3.93 43.25 -12.86
N ALA A 510 -3.38 42.05 -12.66
CA ALA A 510 -2.07 41.84 -12.06
C ALA A 510 -0.90 42.04 -13.06
N HIS A 511 -1.19 42.17 -14.37
CA HIS A 511 -0.15 42.28 -15.41
C HIS A 511 0.88 43.41 -15.20
N PRO A 512 0.51 44.64 -14.78
CA PRO A 512 1.48 45.72 -14.60
C PRO A 512 2.57 45.40 -13.55
N ASP A 513 2.20 44.67 -12.50
CA ASP A 513 3.09 44.31 -11.40
C ASP A 513 3.83 42.99 -11.66
N PHE A 514 3.27 42.12 -12.50
CA PHE A 514 3.78 40.77 -12.77
C PHE A 514 3.95 40.46 -14.27
N PRO A 515 4.68 41.29 -15.05
CA PRO A 515 4.76 41.14 -16.51
C PRO A 515 5.39 39.81 -16.96
N LEU A 516 6.27 39.21 -16.14
CA LEU A 516 6.88 37.91 -16.43
C LEU A 516 5.87 36.75 -16.42
N MET A 517 4.78 36.84 -15.66
CA MET A 517 3.73 35.81 -15.64
C MET A 517 3.02 35.70 -16.99
N PHE A 518 3.02 36.78 -17.76
CA PHE A 518 2.46 36.89 -19.10
C PHE A 518 3.55 36.76 -20.18
N GLY A 519 4.70 36.21 -19.82
CA GLY A 519 5.82 36.01 -20.73
C GLY A 519 5.63 34.78 -21.62
N SER A 520 6.32 34.79 -22.76
CA SER A 520 6.50 33.60 -23.59
C SER A 520 7.98 33.37 -23.88
N LEU A 521 8.47 32.15 -23.68
CA LEU A 521 9.85 31.79 -24.04
C LEU A 521 10.02 31.82 -25.56
N SER A 522 10.92 32.67 -26.06
CA SER A 522 11.31 32.70 -27.48
C SER A 522 12.41 31.69 -27.79
N ASP A 523 13.25 31.41 -26.80
CA ASP A 523 14.30 30.40 -26.76
C ASP A 523 14.55 29.99 -25.29
N ASP A 524 15.56 29.16 -25.02
CA ASP A 524 15.84 28.67 -23.66
C ASP A 524 16.36 29.73 -22.68
N GLU A 525 16.73 30.93 -23.17
CA GLU A 525 17.38 31.98 -22.38
C GLU A 525 16.59 33.30 -22.36
N THR A 526 15.59 33.45 -23.22
CA THR A 526 14.91 34.73 -23.49
C THR A 526 13.40 34.63 -23.37
N VAL A 527 12.81 35.55 -22.61
CA VAL A 527 11.36 35.67 -22.42
C VAL A 527 10.87 36.95 -23.10
N ALA A 528 9.93 36.80 -24.03
CA ALA A 528 9.20 37.92 -24.61
C ALA A 528 8.05 38.32 -23.69
N LEU A 529 8.05 39.57 -23.24
CA LEU A 529 7.00 40.14 -22.39
C LEU A 529 5.81 40.60 -23.22
N ALA A 530 4.60 40.27 -22.78
CA ALA A 530 3.39 40.80 -23.38
C ALA A 530 3.14 42.25 -22.97
N SER A 531 2.76 43.11 -23.92
CA SER A 531 2.36 44.50 -23.64
C SER A 531 0.92 44.63 -23.15
N VAL A 532 0.09 43.60 -23.37
CA VAL A 532 -1.34 43.57 -23.05
C VAL A 532 -1.69 42.18 -22.50
N PRO A 533 -2.48 42.07 -21.42
CA PRO A 533 -2.88 40.78 -20.86
C PRO A 533 -3.95 40.10 -21.72
N ASN A 534 -3.58 38.99 -22.36
CA ASN A 534 -4.48 38.16 -23.18
C ASN A 534 -4.64 36.81 -22.48
N VAL A 535 -5.78 36.63 -21.81
CA VAL A 535 -5.99 35.48 -20.93
C VAL A 535 -6.70 34.37 -21.70
N GLY A 536 -6.03 33.23 -21.86
CA GLY A 536 -6.65 32.00 -22.37
C GLY A 536 -7.54 31.37 -21.28
N VAL A 537 -8.68 30.81 -21.66
CA VAL A 537 -9.57 30.10 -20.72
C VAL A 537 -9.89 28.73 -21.27
N THR A 538 -9.65 27.66 -20.50
CA THR A 538 -9.95 26.31 -20.95
C THR A 538 -11.46 26.08 -21.05
N LEU A 539 -11.94 25.53 -22.17
CA LEU A 539 -13.32 25.09 -22.35
C LEU A 539 -13.33 23.63 -22.80
N ASP A 540 -13.80 22.74 -21.93
CA ASP A 540 -13.95 21.31 -22.22
C ASP A 540 -15.40 20.98 -22.57
N THR A 541 -15.61 20.39 -23.74
CA THR A 541 -16.94 19.94 -24.20
C THR A 541 -17.17 18.44 -24.01
N GLY A 542 -16.22 17.74 -23.38
CA GLY A 542 -16.15 16.28 -23.25
C GLY A 542 -15.64 15.57 -24.52
N GLN A 543 -15.72 16.22 -25.68
CA GLN A 543 -15.16 15.71 -26.94
C GLN A 543 -13.86 16.40 -27.33
N ALA A 544 -13.70 17.67 -26.98
CA ALA A 544 -12.51 18.46 -27.27
C ALA A 544 -12.26 19.51 -26.18
N LEU A 545 -10.98 19.83 -26.00
CA LEU A 545 -10.52 20.92 -25.13
C LEU A 545 -10.09 22.10 -26.01
N TYR A 546 -10.73 23.25 -25.82
CA TYR A 546 -10.38 24.51 -26.46
C TYR A 546 -9.78 25.47 -25.44
N VAL A 547 -8.92 26.37 -25.91
CA VAL A 547 -8.36 27.46 -25.07
C VAL A 547 -8.52 28.78 -25.82
N PRO A 548 -9.76 29.31 -25.92
CA PRO A 548 -9.97 30.62 -26.51
C PRO A 548 -9.40 31.73 -25.62
N VAL A 549 -9.08 32.85 -26.26
CA VAL A 549 -8.32 33.95 -25.66
C VAL A 549 -9.21 35.19 -25.51
N VAL A 550 -9.33 35.67 -24.29
CA VAL A 550 -9.91 36.99 -23.98
C VAL A 550 -8.81 38.03 -24.20
N GLU A 551 -8.83 38.68 -25.36
CA GLU A 551 -7.86 39.72 -25.71
C GLU A 551 -8.08 40.99 -24.88
N ALA A 552 -6.99 41.62 -24.44
CA ALA A 552 -7.00 42.83 -23.62
C ALA A 552 -7.93 42.72 -22.40
N ALA A 553 -7.85 41.59 -21.69
CA ALA A 553 -8.73 41.28 -20.57
C ALA A 553 -8.66 42.32 -19.44
N GLY A 554 -7.56 43.05 -19.31
CA GLY A 554 -7.42 44.12 -18.32
C GLY A 554 -8.28 45.34 -18.62
N ASP A 555 -8.53 45.63 -19.90
CA ASP A 555 -9.26 46.81 -20.39
C ASP A 555 -10.78 46.57 -20.48
N ARG A 556 -11.23 45.34 -20.25
CA ARG A 556 -12.65 44.93 -20.32
C ARG A 556 -13.29 44.95 -18.95
N SER A 557 -14.56 45.32 -18.87
CA SER A 557 -15.31 45.11 -17.63
C SER A 557 -15.54 43.63 -17.37
N VAL A 558 -15.83 43.25 -16.12
CA VAL A 558 -16.17 41.86 -15.77
C VAL A 558 -17.39 41.36 -16.56
N SER A 559 -18.38 42.23 -16.80
CA SER A 559 -19.55 41.88 -17.63
C SER A 559 -19.19 41.69 -19.11
N ASP A 560 -18.28 42.49 -19.67
CA ASP A 560 -17.79 42.29 -21.04
C ASP A 560 -17.03 40.96 -21.18
N ILE A 561 -16.29 40.57 -20.14
CA ILE A 561 -15.60 39.26 -20.09
C ILE A 561 -16.63 38.12 -20.07
N ALA A 562 -17.67 38.25 -19.24
CA ALA A 562 -18.76 37.26 -19.17
C ALA A 562 -19.45 37.06 -20.53
N ASP A 563 -19.75 38.14 -21.25
CA ASP A 563 -20.35 38.09 -22.59
C ASP A 563 -19.42 37.39 -23.61
N VAL A 564 -18.12 37.69 -23.56
CA VAL A 564 -17.10 37.05 -24.43
C VAL A 564 -16.99 35.56 -24.12
N LEU A 565 -16.92 35.18 -22.83
CA LEU A 565 -16.82 33.77 -22.44
C LEU A 565 -18.12 33.01 -22.76
N MET A 566 -19.29 33.65 -22.68
CA MET A 566 -20.54 33.04 -23.11
C MET A 566 -20.54 32.75 -24.61
N ASP A 567 -20.10 33.68 -25.46
CA ASP A 567 -19.93 33.44 -26.90
C ASP A 567 -18.96 32.29 -27.17
N PHE A 568 -17.84 32.23 -26.45
CA PHE A 568 -16.90 31.11 -26.56
C PHE A 568 -17.50 29.78 -26.13
N ARG A 569 -18.28 29.73 -25.06
CA ARG A 569 -19.01 28.50 -24.65
C ARG A 569 -19.93 28.04 -25.77
N MET A 570 -20.68 28.95 -26.38
CA MET A 570 -21.57 28.62 -27.51
C MET A 570 -20.80 28.12 -28.75
N LYS A 571 -19.66 28.73 -29.07
CA LYS A 571 -18.79 28.28 -30.17
C LYS A 571 -18.13 26.94 -29.88
N ALA A 572 -17.73 26.67 -28.63
CA ALA A 572 -17.15 25.40 -28.21
C ALA A 572 -18.14 24.25 -28.44
N PHE A 573 -19.40 24.43 -28.02
CA PHE A 573 -20.46 23.44 -28.26
C PHE A 573 -20.72 23.18 -29.76
N ARG A 574 -20.53 24.19 -30.62
CA ARG A 574 -20.71 24.07 -32.08
C ARG A 574 -19.45 23.61 -32.81
N GLY A 575 -18.28 23.68 -32.17
CA GLY A 575 -16.98 23.42 -32.80
C GLY A 575 -16.54 24.47 -33.82
N GLU A 576 -16.97 25.73 -33.66
CA GLU A 576 -16.88 26.79 -34.68
C GLU A 576 -15.81 27.87 -34.40
N PHE A 577 -14.75 27.54 -33.64
CA PHE A 577 -13.70 28.51 -33.33
C PHE A 577 -12.87 28.92 -34.56
N ALA A 578 -12.65 30.22 -34.72
CA ALA A 578 -11.66 30.74 -35.65
C ALA A 578 -10.24 30.59 -35.09
N ALA A 579 -9.25 30.34 -35.96
CA ALA A 579 -7.86 30.15 -35.53
C ALA A 579 -7.30 31.33 -34.71
N ARG A 580 -7.75 32.56 -35.01
CA ARG A 580 -7.36 33.77 -34.26
C ARG A 580 -7.85 33.77 -32.81
N GLU A 581 -8.99 33.14 -32.54
CA GLU A 581 -9.59 33.12 -31.20
C GLU A 581 -8.89 32.13 -30.27
N LEU A 582 -8.11 31.19 -30.84
CA LEU A 582 -7.36 30.15 -30.11
C LEU A 582 -5.84 30.45 -30.04
N ALA A 583 -5.44 31.67 -30.37
CA ALA A 583 -4.03 32.06 -30.48
C ALA A 583 -3.77 33.38 -29.74
N GLY A 584 -2.51 33.64 -29.39
CA GLY A 584 -2.09 34.93 -28.81
C GLY A 584 -2.36 35.09 -27.31
N GLY A 585 -2.80 34.03 -26.62
CA GLY A 585 -2.87 34.00 -25.16
C GLY A 585 -1.47 33.96 -24.55
N ASN A 586 -1.26 34.74 -23.50
CA ASN A 586 0.03 34.87 -22.82
C ASN A 586 0.03 34.33 -21.38
N ILE A 587 -1.14 34.12 -20.80
CA ILE A 587 -1.37 33.30 -19.61
C ILE A 587 -2.68 32.55 -19.80
N THR A 588 -2.82 31.37 -19.19
CA THR A 588 -4.03 30.55 -19.31
C THR A 588 -4.65 30.27 -17.93
N LEU A 589 -5.98 30.29 -17.86
CA LEU A 589 -6.78 29.84 -16.73
C LEU A 589 -7.41 28.47 -17.06
N SER A 590 -7.01 27.44 -16.31
CA SER A 590 -7.65 26.13 -16.28
C SER A 590 -8.84 26.15 -15.32
N ILE A 591 -10.03 25.83 -15.81
CA ILE A 591 -11.24 25.78 -14.99
C ILE A 591 -11.68 24.34 -14.73
N ASN A 592 -11.80 23.99 -13.44
CA ASN A 592 -12.27 22.69 -12.98
C ASN A 592 -13.13 22.92 -11.73
N THR A 593 -14.28 23.54 -11.94
CA THR A 593 -15.10 24.15 -10.89
C THR A 593 -16.12 23.19 -10.26
N ASP A 594 -16.01 21.90 -10.52
CA ASP A 594 -16.83 20.89 -9.85
C ASP A 594 -16.56 20.94 -8.33
N PRO A 595 -17.59 21.01 -7.45
CA PRO A 595 -17.40 21.21 -6.01
C PRO A 595 -16.47 20.21 -5.31
N ASP A 596 -16.34 18.99 -5.84
CA ASP A 596 -15.49 17.95 -5.25
C ASP A 596 -14.03 17.98 -5.78
N VAL A 597 -13.76 18.85 -6.75
CA VAL A 597 -12.40 19.09 -7.25
C VAL A 597 -11.74 20.16 -6.38
N LEU A 598 -10.90 19.73 -5.44
CA LEU A 598 -10.20 20.63 -4.51
C LEU A 598 -8.85 21.13 -5.03
N LEU A 599 -8.20 20.40 -5.93
CA LEU A 599 -6.87 20.72 -6.42
C LEU A 599 -6.71 20.30 -7.88
N VAL A 600 -6.25 21.23 -8.71
CA VAL A 600 -5.84 20.94 -10.09
C VAL A 600 -4.48 21.54 -10.34
N VAL A 601 -3.56 20.71 -10.84
CA VAL A 601 -2.23 21.12 -11.29
C VAL A 601 -2.27 21.20 -12.81
N PRO A 602 -2.40 22.41 -13.41
CA PRO A 602 -2.49 22.54 -14.85
C PRO A 602 -1.13 22.30 -15.51
N ILE A 603 -1.14 21.90 -16.77
CA ILE A 603 0.08 21.74 -17.56
C ILE A 603 0.35 23.06 -18.27
N VAL A 604 1.51 23.67 -18.02
CA VAL A 604 1.91 24.93 -18.66
C VAL A 604 1.95 24.76 -20.18
N LEU A 605 1.26 25.63 -20.92
CA LEU A 605 1.14 25.53 -22.37
C LEU A 605 2.27 26.28 -23.07
N SER A 606 3.29 25.55 -23.55
CA SER A 606 4.38 26.15 -24.34
C SER A 606 3.83 26.95 -25.54
N PRO A 607 4.28 28.21 -25.78
CA PRO A 607 5.46 28.87 -25.18
C PRO A 607 5.17 29.73 -23.94
N GLN A 608 3.95 29.72 -23.38
CA GLN A 608 3.64 30.44 -22.14
C GLN A 608 4.48 29.89 -20.98
N VAL A 609 4.74 30.73 -19.98
CA VAL A 609 5.59 30.37 -18.85
C VAL A 609 4.81 29.96 -17.60
N CYS A 610 3.50 30.21 -17.55
CA CYS A 610 2.66 29.74 -16.46
C CYS A 610 1.20 29.53 -16.85
N MET A 611 0.46 28.82 -16.00
CA MET A 611 -0.96 28.57 -16.13
C MET A 611 -1.61 28.54 -14.74
N VAL A 612 -2.69 29.30 -14.58
CA VAL A 612 -3.49 29.38 -13.36
C VAL A 612 -4.52 28.27 -13.37
N SER A 613 -4.87 27.69 -12.22
CA SER A 613 -6.02 26.80 -12.08
C SER A 613 -7.03 27.31 -11.07
N LEU A 614 -8.30 27.08 -11.37
CA LEU A 614 -9.44 27.33 -10.49
C LEU A 614 -10.17 26.00 -10.21
N ALA A 615 -10.21 25.64 -8.93
CA ALA A 615 -10.89 24.46 -8.42
C ALA A 615 -12.37 24.77 -8.08
N GLY A 616 -13.11 23.78 -7.58
CA GLY A 616 -14.47 23.96 -7.09
C GLY A 616 -14.56 24.85 -5.85
N VAL A 617 -15.67 25.59 -5.73
CA VAL A 617 -15.99 26.32 -4.49
C VAL A 617 -16.55 25.33 -3.48
N TYR A 618 -15.92 25.24 -2.30
CA TYR A 618 -16.31 24.32 -1.24
C TYR A 618 -16.58 25.07 0.08
N PRO A 619 -17.47 24.54 0.93
CA PRO A 619 -17.63 25.05 2.28
C PRO A 619 -16.48 24.62 3.19
N GLU A 620 -15.96 25.55 4.00
CA GLU A 620 -14.97 25.27 5.03
C GLU A 620 -15.44 25.84 6.38
N CYS A 621 -15.46 25.01 7.43
CA CYS A 621 -15.75 25.45 8.79
C CYS A 621 -14.49 26.03 9.45
N ARG A 622 -14.61 27.22 10.04
CA ARG A 622 -13.55 27.88 10.83
C ARG A 622 -14.12 28.49 12.10
N LEU A 623 -13.24 28.81 13.03
CA LEU A 623 -13.60 29.65 14.18
C LEU A 623 -13.49 31.12 13.76
N ASP A 624 -14.50 31.93 14.08
CA ASP A 624 -14.37 33.38 14.02
C ASP A 624 -13.51 33.92 15.20
N ASP A 625 -13.24 35.22 15.20
CA ASP A 625 -12.46 35.87 16.27
C ASP A 625 -13.10 35.72 17.67
N GLY A 626 -14.39 35.39 17.72
CA GLY A 626 -15.15 35.10 18.95
C GLY A 626 -15.14 33.63 19.35
N GLY A 627 -14.51 32.74 18.58
CA GLY A 627 -14.47 31.30 18.83
C GLY A 627 -15.74 30.56 18.40
N ALA A 628 -16.65 31.18 17.65
CA ALA A 628 -17.83 30.52 17.10
C ALA A 628 -17.49 29.82 15.78
N VAL A 629 -18.06 28.63 15.55
CA VAL A 629 -17.91 27.92 14.28
C VAL A 629 -18.73 28.65 13.21
N VAL A 630 -18.03 29.18 12.20
CA VAL A 630 -18.59 29.82 11.01
C VAL A 630 -18.23 29.04 9.77
N GLN A 631 -19.13 28.99 8.80
CA GLN A 631 -18.91 28.36 7.51
C GLN A 631 -18.51 29.44 6.49
N ARG A 632 -17.39 29.25 5.80
CA ARG A 632 -16.90 30.13 4.73
C ARG A 632 -16.92 29.41 3.39
N ARG A 633 -17.19 30.14 2.30
CA ARG A 633 -17.06 29.61 0.94
C ARG A 633 -15.64 29.86 0.47
N CYS A 634 -14.89 28.79 0.26
CA CYS A 634 -13.48 28.85 -0.12
C CYS A 634 -13.27 28.27 -1.51
N VAL A 635 -12.18 28.68 -2.16
CA VAL A 635 -11.69 28.09 -3.40
C VAL A 635 -10.16 28.02 -3.37
N ASN A 636 -9.60 27.03 -4.05
CA ASN A 636 -8.15 26.92 -4.24
C ASN A 636 -7.77 27.44 -5.62
N ILE A 637 -6.78 28.34 -5.66
CA ILE A 637 -6.23 28.95 -6.87
C ILE A 637 -4.78 28.51 -7.01
N GLY A 638 -4.49 27.74 -8.05
CA GLY A 638 -3.17 27.19 -8.32
C GLY A 638 -2.42 27.96 -9.40
N LEU A 639 -1.10 27.85 -9.41
CA LEU A 639 -0.23 28.32 -10.48
C LEU A 639 0.82 27.25 -10.76
N SER A 640 0.77 26.67 -11.96
CA SER A 640 1.90 25.94 -12.53
C SER A 640 2.77 26.91 -13.30
N TYR A 641 4.09 26.84 -13.14
CA TYR A 641 5.02 27.76 -13.80
C TYR A 641 6.34 27.11 -14.17
N ASP A 642 6.97 27.59 -15.23
CA ASP A 642 8.30 27.22 -15.67
C ASP A 642 9.34 27.82 -14.71
N HIS A 643 10.02 26.95 -13.95
CA HIS A 643 10.98 27.39 -12.94
C HIS A 643 12.27 27.99 -13.56
N ARG A 644 12.45 27.94 -14.89
CA ARG A 644 13.49 28.72 -15.58
C ARG A 644 13.21 30.22 -15.55
N VAL A 645 11.92 30.60 -15.51
CA VAL A 645 11.47 31.99 -15.67
C VAL A 645 10.92 32.56 -14.37
N ILE A 646 10.10 31.79 -13.67
CA ILE A 646 9.36 32.24 -12.48
C ILE A 646 9.93 31.54 -11.25
N ASN A 647 10.31 32.30 -10.22
CA ASN A 647 10.72 31.73 -8.95
C ASN A 647 9.51 31.56 -8.02
N GLY A 648 9.64 30.67 -7.04
CA GLY A 648 8.56 30.44 -6.06
C GLY A 648 8.12 31.68 -5.29
N ARG A 649 9.01 32.66 -5.08
CA ARG A 649 8.62 33.95 -4.48
C ARG A 649 7.64 34.72 -5.37
N ASP A 650 7.95 34.83 -6.66
CA ASP A 650 7.15 35.58 -7.63
C ASP A 650 5.77 34.93 -7.79
N ALA A 651 5.74 33.59 -7.84
CA ALA A 651 4.51 32.80 -7.88
C ALA A 651 3.61 33.06 -6.66
N VAL A 652 4.17 33.05 -5.44
CA VAL A 652 3.42 33.33 -4.21
C VAL A 652 2.90 34.77 -4.20
N GLN A 653 3.72 35.75 -4.60
CA GLN A 653 3.31 37.15 -4.64
C GLN A 653 2.18 37.39 -5.66
N PHE A 654 2.28 36.81 -6.85
CA PHE A 654 1.23 36.87 -7.86
C PHE A 654 -0.08 36.26 -7.36
N LEU A 655 -0.04 35.03 -6.83
CA LEU A 655 -1.24 34.38 -6.28
C LEU A 655 -1.82 35.15 -5.09
N THR A 656 -0.98 35.77 -4.26
CA THR A 656 -1.44 36.61 -3.15
C THR A 656 -2.15 37.86 -3.67
N GLN A 657 -1.63 38.52 -4.72
CA GLN A 657 -2.30 39.66 -5.35
C GLN A 657 -3.66 39.27 -5.94
N VAL A 658 -3.71 38.16 -6.69
CA VAL A 658 -4.97 37.61 -7.24
C VAL A 658 -5.95 37.27 -6.12
N LYS A 659 -5.47 36.69 -5.02
CA LYS A 659 -6.28 36.43 -3.82
C LYS A 659 -6.83 37.72 -3.21
N THR A 660 -6.01 38.76 -3.04
CA THR A 660 -6.43 40.06 -2.51
C THR A 660 -7.54 40.68 -3.34
N PHE A 661 -7.47 40.57 -4.67
CA PHE A 661 -8.53 41.02 -5.57
C PHE A 661 -9.90 40.36 -5.34
N LEU A 662 -9.93 39.16 -4.73
CA LEU A 662 -11.16 38.42 -4.44
C LEU A 662 -11.64 38.61 -2.99
N GLU A 663 -10.73 38.81 -2.05
CA GLU A 663 -11.03 38.88 -0.60
C GLU A 663 -11.19 40.31 -0.07
N ASP A 664 -10.43 41.27 -0.59
CA ASP A 664 -10.43 42.65 -0.08
C ASP A 664 -11.57 43.46 -0.71
N GLU A 665 -12.43 44.03 0.13
CA GLU A 665 -13.64 44.74 -0.34
C GLU A 665 -13.33 45.93 -1.26
N GLU A 666 -12.25 46.66 -0.99
CA GLU A 666 -11.87 47.83 -1.78
C GLU A 666 -11.30 47.41 -3.13
N ALA A 667 -10.40 46.43 -3.13
CA ALA A 667 -9.80 45.87 -4.34
C ALA A 667 -10.87 45.22 -5.24
N LEU A 668 -11.78 44.43 -4.66
CA LEU A 668 -12.90 43.83 -5.35
C LEU A 668 -13.83 44.89 -5.95
N SER A 669 -14.15 45.96 -5.20
CA SER A 669 -15.03 47.00 -5.69
C SER A 669 -14.44 47.77 -6.87
N ARG A 670 -13.12 47.99 -6.90
CA ARG A 670 -12.42 48.58 -8.07
C ARG A 670 -12.49 47.66 -9.28
N LEU A 671 -12.27 46.36 -9.07
CA LEU A 671 -12.34 45.36 -10.14
C LEU A 671 -13.72 45.24 -10.79
N LEU A 672 -14.79 45.44 -10.00
CA LEU A 672 -16.16 45.38 -10.48
C LEU A 672 -16.65 46.71 -11.11
N SER A 673 -15.96 47.83 -10.85
CA SER A 673 -16.31 49.14 -11.39
C SER A 673 -15.63 49.46 -12.73
N ASP A 674 -14.50 48.80 -13.01
CA ASP A 674 -13.70 48.91 -14.24
C ASP A 674 -14.05 47.80 -15.24
#